data_AF-A0A4S4KQU8-F1
#
_entry.id   AF-A0A4S4KQU8-F1
#
_cell.length_a   1.000
_cell.length_b   1.000
_cell.length_c   1.000
_cell.angle_alpha   90.00
_cell.angle_beta   90.00
_cell.angle_gamma   90.00
#
_symmetry.space_group_name_H-M   'P 1'
#
loop_
_entity.id
_entity.type
_entity.pdbx_description
1 polymer ?
#
loop_
_entity_poly.entity_id
_entity_poly.type
_entity_poly.pdbx_seq_one_letter_code
_entity_poly.pdbx_strand_id
1 'polypeptide(L)'
;MNKAYTFKNIRVYFLAFVAYWGIVLFGYDTGVAGGVVSQTAFKTHFLTDSNGNIDSNKVTNTSGNVVSVLQAGAFFGALGSAPISARFGRKPTLLGFSLIFVVGAILQTIAGVNGRGLGYIYGGRVVAGVGVGAISAVAPAYVSECSPKDVRGRITGLFQIMVAIGVMISYFINFGISQHNPNGPRVWQIPFGFQIVPAGIMCIGLLFVKESPRWLASRGRTHEALRNLAYLRKDSIDSDDVRYEMAEIEAAIEEEREARKGLGLKEAFFGKGNFIRFVIAFVIFFLQQWAGQNSVNYYAPQIFTAIGYKGATNSLLASGIYGVIKVVATAIFVFFFVETLGRKFSLAISAFGMGTLFYIIGAILKTHPPPASLVDGAAPPPASKAMAAMLYIYVAFYSMGWGPLPWVYVSDIFPTRTRHYGLALASASQWLWNFVVSRVTPNIIANLGYKVFIMFATVNIGAMFIFSLVIPETKGKSLEEMDIIFGSVSQEQRDAKIKETERAIEHDLHETRSDSSAYVENNSNSLLRHLRPSHLSGSEALRTLHLDMSVHTKTQLILPETERVARKIASIQLTGAPAPLKLGTSLDSIKKSNSTPLIGTEFARGVQLSELLKAPNADEIIKDLAITISQRGVIFFRDQNLTIDEQKKLGAKLGELTGKPASSKLHIHPITEETSELGDEISIISSDRSNYSKSRSDRTTLSAANWHADITFEPVPSDYAILKIHTLPVIDGEETGGDTLWASGYEVYDRLSPSFAKYLETLEAVHEARFFRFVAGALGNKLRDGERGSPGNVGDHLEAVHPVIRTNPVTGWKSVFVNPNFTKRIVGVTKDESDVILQHLFNLIQLNHDLQVRFRWEKNSIAIWDNRSNYHTATFDYGKEKRVGDRVVSLGERPYCEPNSKSRREALGLKQ
;
A
#
# COMPACT_ATOMS: atom_id res chain seq x y z
N MET A 1 21.66 0.91 6.78
CA MET A 1 20.33 1.24 7.36
C MET A 1 20.47 2.36 8.37
N ASN A 2 19.91 3.54 8.09
CA ASN A 2 20.04 4.74 8.92
C ASN A 2 19.13 4.67 10.15
N LYS A 3 19.67 4.82 11.37
CA LYS A 3 18.95 4.73 12.66
C LYS A 3 17.78 5.73 12.81
N ALA A 4 17.73 6.79 12.00
CA ALA A 4 16.67 7.80 12.04
C ALA A 4 15.32 7.32 11.46
N TYR A 5 15.33 6.41 10.46
CA TYR A 5 14.11 5.87 9.85
C TYR A 5 13.43 4.80 10.71
N THR A 6 14.15 4.19 11.65
CA THR A 6 13.65 3.07 12.46
C THR A 6 12.58 3.48 13.48
N PHE A 7 12.36 4.78 13.73
CA PHE A 7 11.48 5.27 14.81
C PHE A 7 10.28 6.13 14.39
N LYS A 8 10.02 6.41 13.09
CA LYS A 8 8.84 7.22 12.67
C LYS A 8 7.52 6.59 13.14
N ASN A 9 7.43 5.26 13.07
CA ASN A 9 6.21 4.51 13.42
C ASN A 9 6.15 4.00 14.87
N ILE A 10 7.09 4.41 15.75
CA ILE A 10 7.21 3.84 17.11
C ILE A 10 5.94 4.02 17.96
N ARG A 11 5.20 5.11 17.77
CA ARG A 11 3.95 5.38 18.49
C ARG A 11 2.82 4.44 18.08
N VAL A 12 2.81 4.00 16.82
CA VAL A 12 1.86 3.00 16.33
C VAL A 12 2.23 1.61 16.85
N TYR A 13 3.52 1.26 16.89
CA TYR A 13 3.97 0.02 17.53
C TYR A 13 3.65 -0.02 19.03
N PHE A 14 3.79 1.11 19.73
CA PHE A 14 3.37 1.22 21.13
C PHE A 14 1.86 1.07 21.29
N LEU A 15 1.06 1.69 20.43
CA LEU A 15 -0.40 1.51 20.42
C LEU A 15 -0.78 0.05 20.19
N ALA A 16 -0.13 -0.62 19.21
CA ALA A 16 -0.34 -2.03 18.93
C ALA A 16 0.04 -2.92 20.12
N PHE A 17 1.19 -2.65 20.77
CA PHE A 17 1.60 -3.34 21.99
C PHE A 17 0.52 -3.23 23.07
N VAL A 18 0.07 -2.02 23.38
CA VAL A 18 -0.98 -1.76 24.38
C VAL A 18 -2.28 -2.47 24.03
N ALA A 19 -2.80 -2.30 22.82
CA ALA A 19 -4.08 -2.87 22.41
C ALA A 19 -4.03 -4.41 22.34
N TYR A 20 -2.89 -4.98 21.93
CA TYR A 20 -2.75 -6.44 21.82
C TYR A 20 -2.40 -7.15 23.13
N TRP A 21 -2.14 -6.44 24.23
CA TRP A 21 -2.20 -7.09 25.55
C TRP A 21 -3.60 -7.64 25.87
N GLY A 22 -4.65 -7.03 25.33
CA GLY A 22 -6.00 -7.61 25.35
C GLY A 22 -6.13 -8.90 24.51
N ILE A 23 -5.28 -9.08 23.51
CA ILE A 23 -5.24 -10.30 22.69
C ILE A 23 -4.41 -11.40 23.37
N VAL A 24 -3.43 -11.02 24.19
CA VAL A 24 -2.77 -11.98 25.11
C VAL A 24 -3.81 -12.60 26.05
N LEU A 25 -4.82 -11.85 26.52
CA LEU A 25 -5.92 -12.42 27.32
C LEU A 25 -6.67 -13.51 26.56
N PHE A 26 -7.00 -13.28 25.30
CA PHE A 26 -7.65 -14.30 24.47
C PHE A 26 -6.82 -15.58 24.40
N GLY A 27 -5.52 -15.46 24.15
CA GLY A 27 -4.60 -16.59 24.18
C GLY A 27 -4.50 -17.25 25.57
N TYR A 28 -4.39 -16.44 26.61
CA TYR A 28 -4.21 -16.88 27.99
C TYR A 28 -5.41 -17.71 28.47
N ASP A 29 -6.62 -17.19 28.27
CA ASP A 29 -7.86 -17.90 28.61
C ASP A 29 -8.06 -19.18 27.80
N THR A 30 -7.40 -19.27 26.64
CA THR A 30 -7.41 -20.46 25.80
C THR A 30 -6.66 -21.63 26.42
N GLY A 31 -5.54 -21.41 27.12
CA GLY A 31 -4.79 -22.50 27.75
C GLY A 31 -4.97 -22.63 29.27
N VAL A 32 -5.44 -21.58 29.96
CA VAL A 32 -5.47 -21.56 31.44
C VAL A 32 -6.46 -22.56 32.04
N ALA A 33 -7.71 -22.58 31.54
CA ALA A 33 -8.78 -23.37 32.14
C ALA A 33 -8.53 -24.88 32.04
N GLY A 34 -7.99 -25.34 30.91
CA GLY A 34 -7.59 -26.72 30.70
C GLY A 34 -6.60 -27.24 31.71
N GLY A 35 -5.55 -26.44 31.99
CA GLY A 35 -4.53 -26.79 32.97
C GLY A 35 -4.98 -26.67 34.42
N VAL A 36 -5.97 -25.82 34.71
CA VAL A 36 -6.60 -25.76 36.04
C VAL A 36 -7.43 -27.03 36.29
N VAL A 37 -8.33 -27.37 35.37
CA VAL A 37 -9.24 -28.52 35.56
C VAL A 37 -8.53 -29.88 35.46
N SER A 38 -7.33 -29.93 34.87
CA SER A 38 -6.52 -31.16 34.83
C SER A 38 -5.88 -31.51 36.17
N GLN A 39 -5.65 -30.53 37.05
CA GLN A 39 -4.91 -30.71 38.30
C GLN A 39 -5.74 -31.41 39.39
N THR A 40 -5.06 -32.22 40.20
CA THR A 40 -5.69 -33.04 41.25
C THR A 40 -6.43 -32.20 42.29
N ALA A 41 -5.83 -31.10 42.78
CA ALA A 41 -6.47 -30.26 43.80
C ALA A 41 -7.82 -29.68 43.35
N PHE A 42 -7.95 -29.28 42.07
CA PHE A 42 -9.22 -28.80 41.53
C PHE A 42 -10.26 -29.92 41.50
N LYS A 43 -9.86 -31.12 41.06
CA LYS A 43 -10.74 -32.30 41.00
C LYS A 43 -11.22 -32.71 42.39
N THR A 44 -10.33 -32.80 43.37
CA THR A 44 -10.68 -33.18 44.75
C THR A 44 -11.59 -32.16 45.42
N HIS A 45 -11.45 -30.88 45.10
CA HIS A 45 -12.26 -29.83 45.74
C HIS A 45 -13.66 -29.69 45.13
N PHE A 46 -13.79 -29.81 43.80
CA PHE A 46 -15.05 -29.49 43.10
C PHE A 46 -15.74 -30.69 42.44
N LEU A 47 -15.06 -31.81 42.24
CA LEU A 47 -15.50 -32.92 41.37
C LEU A 47 -15.63 -34.25 42.12
N THR A 48 -15.80 -34.19 43.44
CA THR A 48 -16.04 -35.37 44.28
C THR A 48 -17.54 -35.70 44.38
N ASP A 49 -17.85 -36.98 44.55
CA ASP A 49 -19.17 -37.48 44.90
C ASP A 49 -19.45 -37.34 46.41
N SER A 50 -20.65 -37.74 46.83
CA SER A 50 -21.08 -37.72 48.24
C SER A 50 -20.17 -38.57 49.16
N ASN A 51 -19.38 -39.49 48.58
CA ASN A 51 -18.49 -40.42 49.26
C ASN A 51 -17.02 -39.96 49.22
N GLY A 52 -16.73 -38.78 48.63
CA GLY A 52 -15.39 -38.23 48.52
C GLY A 52 -14.55 -38.76 47.35
N ASN A 53 -15.11 -39.62 46.48
CA ASN A 53 -14.41 -40.15 45.30
C ASN A 53 -14.58 -39.22 44.10
N ILE A 54 -13.61 -39.22 43.17
CA ILE A 54 -13.69 -38.41 41.94
C ILE A 54 -14.77 -39.00 41.00
N ASP A 55 -15.80 -38.22 40.71
CA ASP A 55 -16.89 -38.60 39.81
C ASP A 55 -16.53 -38.27 38.36
N SER A 56 -16.29 -39.30 37.54
CA SER A 56 -15.87 -39.17 36.14
C SER A 56 -16.89 -38.43 35.25
N ASN A 57 -18.18 -38.54 35.54
CA ASN A 57 -19.24 -37.84 34.81
C ASN A 57 -19.26 -36.36 35.20
N LYS A 58 -19.13 -36.05 36.49
CA LYS A 58 -18.95 -34.65 36.96
C LYS A 58 -17.67 -34.04 36.43
N VAL A 59 -16.57 -34.79 36.33
CA VAL A 59 -15.31 -34.30 35.76
C VAL A 59 -15.49 -33.87 34.31
N THR A 60 -16.12 -34.71 33.48
CA THR A 60 -16.33 -34.44 32.06
C THR A 60 -17.26 -33.25 31.84
N ASN A 61 -18.39 -33.21 32.56
CA ASN A 61 -19.39 -32.16 32.41
C ASN A 61 -18.90 -30.81 32.96
N THR A 62 -18.33 -30.80 34.17
CA THR A 62 -17.81 -29.59 34.81
C THR A 62 -16.60 -29.04 34.08
N SER A 63 -15.64 -29.86 33.66
CA SER A 63 -14.49 -29.38 32.87
C SER A 63 -14.94 -28.79 31.54
N GLY A 64 -15.94 -29.39 30.89
CA GLY A 64 -16.58 -28.85 29.70
C GLY A 64 -17.16 -27.46 29.97
N ASN A 65 -17.99 -27.32 31.01
CA ASN A 65 -18.64 -26.07 31.36
C ASN A 65 -17.64 -24.99 31.78
N VAL A 66 -16.67 -25.32 32.65
CA VAL A 66 -15.63 -24.36 33.09
C VAL A 66 -14.92 -23.82 31.87
N VAL A 67 -14.44 -24.67 30.96
CA VAL A 67 -13.74 -24.19 29.77
C VAL A 67 -14.66 -23.35 28.89
N SER A 68 -15.87 -23.85 28.54
CA SER A 68 -16.70 -23.33 27.45
C SER A 68 -17.50 -22.05 27.75
N VAL A 69 -17.91 -21.80 29.00
CA VAL A 69 -18.81 -20.66 29.29
C VAL A 69 -18.18 -19.30 29.03
N LEU A 70 -16.85 -19.23 28.97
CA LEU A 70 -16.13 -18.02 28.55
C LEU A 70 -16.39 -17.69 27.08
N GLN A 71 -16.34 -18.69 26.19
CA GLN A 71 -16.60 -18.54 24.77
C GLN A 71 -18.05 -18.13 24.52
N ALA A 72 -18.99 -18.63 25.33
CA ALA A 72 -20.38 -18.20 25.28
C ALA A 72 -20.51 -16.70 25.62
N GLY A 73 -19.85 -16.23 26.68
CA GLY A 73 -19.78 -14.80 26.97
C GLY A 73 -19.11 -14.00 25.84
N ALA A 74 -18.02 -14.54 25.27
CA ALA A 74 -17.27 -13.89 24.19
C ALA A 74 -18.08 -13.74 22.89
N PHE A 75 -18.96 -14.68 22.58
CA PHE A 75 -19.90 -14.57 21.47
C PHE A 75 -20.77 -13.30 21.60
N PHE A 76 -21.39 -13.09 22.76
CA PHE A 76 -22.20 -11.89 23.00
C PHE A 76 -21.37 -10.62 23.12
N GLY A 77 -20.17 -10.71 23.71
CA GLY A 77 -19.22 -9.62 23.76
C GLY A 77 -18.80 -9.13 22.38
N ALA A 78 -18.44 -10.04 21.49
CA ALA A 78 -18.05 -9.74 20.12
C ALA A 78 -19.19 -9.06 19.34
N LEU A 79 -20.40 -9.60 19.39
CA LEU A 79 -21.59 -9.04 18.74
C LEU A 79 -21.96 -7.64 19.29
N GLY A 80 -21.95 -7.47 20.61
CA GLY A 80 -22.29 -6.21 21.26
C GLY A 80 -21.24 -5.11 21.10
N SER A 81 -19.97 -5.48 20.86
CA SER A 81 -18.86 -4.53 20.81
C SER A 81 -18.89 -3.59 19.62
N ALA A 82 -19.39 -4.03 18.46
CA ALA A 82 -19.40 -3.24 17.23
C ALA A 82 -20.23 -1.94 17.34
N PRO A 83 -21.52 -1.95 17.75
CA PRO A 83 -22.30 -0.71 17.90
C PRO A 83 -21.75 0.19 19.02
N ILE A 84 -21.25 -0.39 20.10
CA ILE A 84 -20.65 0.36 21.21
C ILE A 84 -19.37 1.08 20.74
N SER A 85 -18.48 0.37 20.04
CA SER A 85 -17.24 0.94 19.49
C SER A 85 -17.51 2.01 18.44
N ALA A 86 -18.50 1.81 17.57
CA ALA A 86 -18.91 2.83 16.61
C ALA A 86 -19.43 4.10 17.30
N ARG A 87 -20.16 3.97 18.41
CA ARG A 87 -20.76 5.10 19.14
C ARG A 87 -19.79 5.86 20.03
N PHE A 88 -18.95 5.15 20.79
CA PHE A 88 -18.11 5.74 21.85
C PHE A 88 -16.63 5.86 21.49
N GLY A 89 -16.17 5.19 20.42
CA GLY A 89 -14.76 5.15 20.03
C GLY A 89 -14.10 3.84 20.43
N ARG A 90 -12.86 3.66 19.99
CA ARG A 90 -12.13 2.39 20.12
C ARG A 90 -11.48 2.31 21.49
N LYS A 91 -10.82 3.39 21.93
CA LYS A 91 -10.15 3.47 23.24
C LYS A 91 -11.11 3.34 24.43
N PRO A 92 -12.21 4.11 24.54
CA PRO A 92 -13.15 3.97 25.67
C PRO A 92 -13.83 2.61 25.69
N THR A 93 -14.14 2.05 24.53
CA THR A 93 -14.75 0.71 24.42
C THR A 93 -13.80 -0.36 24.92
N LEU A 94 -12.54 -0.34 24.49
CA LEU A 94 -11.53 -1.27 25.00
C LEU A 94 -11.37 -1.13 26.52
N LEU A 95 -11.29 0.11 27.05
CA LEU A 95 -11.16 0.33 28.48
C LEU A 95 -12.36 -0.24 29.26
N GLY A 96 -13.59 0.05 28.82
CA GLY A 96 -14.81 -0.45 29.46
C GLY A 96 -14.89 -1.98 29.48
N PHE A 97 -14.64 -2.63 28.34
CA PHE A 97 -14.65 -4.10 28.27
C PHE A 97 -13.48 -4.76 29.01
N SER A 98 -12.35 -4.06 29.15
CA SER A 98 -11.25 -4.51 30.00
C SER A 98 -11.62 -4.50 31.48
N LEU A 99 -12.35 -3.49 31.93
CA LEU A 99 -12.85 -3.44 33.31
C LEU A 99 -13.87 -4.55 33.57
N ILE A 100 -14.79 -4.80 32.62
CA ILE A 100 -15.71 -5.96 32.68
C ILE A 100 -14.91 -7.27 32.78
N PHE A 101 -13.86 -7.41 31.97
CA PHE A 101 -12.98 -8.57 32.04
C PHE A 101 -12.34 -8.74 33.42
N VAL A 102 -11.78 -7.66 33.99
CA VAL A 102 -11.17 -7.67 35.33
C VAL A 102 -12.16 -8.11 36.41
N VAL A 103 -13.42 -7.65 36.35
CA VAL A 103 -14.47 -8.12 37.27
C VAL A 103 -14.67 -9.62 37.15
N GLY A 104 -14.74 -10.16 35.92
CA GLY A 104 -14.85 -11.59 35.67
C GLY A 104 -13.65 -12.39 36.20
N ALA A 105 -12.43 -11.86 36.05
CA ALA A 105 -11.21 -12.46 36.59
C ALA A 105 -11.20 -12.48 38.13
N ILE A 106 -11.63 -11.39 38.78
CA ILE A 106 -11.76 -11.32 40.24
C ILE A 106 -12.76 -12.36 40.75
N LEU A 107 -13.93 -12.49 40.10
CA LEU A 107 -14.95 -13.49 40.47
C LEU A 107 -14.39 -14.91 40.40
N GLN A 108 -13.64 -15.25 39.35
CA GLN A 108 -12.97 -16.56 39.25
C GLN A 108 -11.91 -16.76 40.36
N THR A 109 -11.16 -15.71 40.68
CA THR A 109 -10.06 -15.74 41.67
C THR A 109 -10.56 -15.96 43.09
N ILE A 110 -11.72 -15.41 43.46
CA ILE A 110 -12.26 -15.56 44.81
C ILE A 110 -13.01 -16.88 45.02
N ALA A 111 -13.13 -17.73 43.99
CA ALA A 111 -13.71 -19.05 44.12
C ALA A 111 -12.87 -19.91 45.10
N GLY A 112 -13.56 -20.65 45.98
CA GLY A 112 -12.93 -21.41 47.07
C GLY A 112 -12.66 -20.63 48.36
N VAL A 113 -12.83 -19.30 48.37
CA VAL A 113 -12.71 -18.48 49.60
C VAL A 113 -14.07 -18.48 50.34
N ASN A 114 -14.07 -18.75 51.65
CA ASN A 114 -15.25 -18.71 52.51
C ASN A 114 -16.43 -19.56 52.00
N GLY A 115 -16.17 -20.75 51.43
CA GLY A 115 -17.22 -21.66 50.94
C GLY A 115 -17.83 -21.31 49.58
N ARG A 116 -17.27 -20.34 48.85
CA ARG A 116 -17.73 -19.98 47.50
C ARG A 116 -17.44 -21.09 46.48
N GLY A 117 -18.48 -21.65 45.87
CA GLY A 117 -18.39 -22.78 44.94
C GLY A 117 -18.15 -22.43 43.46
N LEU A 118 -18.34 -23.42 42.59
CA LEU A 118 -18.14 -23.34 41.12
C LEU A 118 -18.91 -22.21 40.42
N GLY A 119 -20.02 -21.73 40.99
CA GLY A 119 -20.81 -20.64 40.42
C GLY A 119 -20.01 -19.35 40.18
N TYR A 120 -19.03 -19.06 41.04
CA TYR A 120 -18.13 -17.91 40.87
C TYR A 120 -17.17 -18.09 39.68
N ILE A 121 -16.72 -19.32 39.43
CA ILE A 121 -15.93 -19.64 38.24
C ILE A 121 -16.80 -19.51 36.99
N TYR A 122 -18.01 -20.09 36.98
CA TYR A 122 -18.90 -20.00 35.82
C TYR A 122 -19.32 -18.56 35.51
N GLY A 123 -19.86 -17.84 36.49
CA GLY A 123 -20.28 -16.46 36.33
C GLY A 123 -19.11 -15.55 35.97
N GLY A 124 -17.97 -15.70 36.66
CA GLY A 124 -16.76 -14.95 36.36
C GLY A 124 -16.25 -15.19 34.95
N ARG A 125 -16.31 -16.44 34.44
CA ARG A 125 -15.92 -16.77 33.07
C ARG A 125 -16.87 -16.21 32.03
N VAL A 126 -18.18 -16.21 32.27
CA VAL A 126 -19.14 -15.55 31.35
C VAL A 126 -18.85 -14.05 31.27
N VAL A 127 -18.66 -13.38 32.42
CA VAL A 127 -18.35 -11.94 32.49
C VAL A 127 -17.00 -11.62 31.83
N ALA A 128 -15.96 -12.40 32.12
CA ALA A 128 -14.67 -12.30 31.45
C ALA A 128 -14.79 -12.54 29.94
N GLY A 129 -15.61 -13.52 29.56
CA GLY A 129 -15.99 -13.82 28.18
C GLY A 129 -16.49 -12.59 27.44
N VAL A 130 -17.49 -11.89 27.98
CA VAL A 130 -18.04 -10.66 27.38
C VAL A 130 -16.93 -9.64 27.13
N GLY A 131 -16.02 -9.45 28.09
CA GLY A 131 -14.87 -8.59 27.94
C GLY A 131 -13.93 -9.01 26.80
N VAL A 132 -13.43 -10.25 26.83
CA VAL A 132 -12.43 -10.73 25.86
C VAL A 132 -12.99 -10.86 24.44
N GLY A 133 -14.26 -11.23 24.30
CA GLY A 133 -14.95 -11.26 23.00
C GLY A 133 -15.00 -9.88 22.36
N ALA A 134 -15.37 -8.86 23.13
CA ALA A 134 -15.36 -7.48 22.66
C ALA A 134 -13.95 -6.98 22.33
N ILE A 135 -12.98 -7.25 23.20
CA ILE A 135 -11.57 -6.88 22.99
C ILE A 135 -11.03 -7.50 21.70
N SER A 136 -11.33 -8.78 21.44
CA SER A 136 -10.88 -9.50 20.25
C SER A 136 -11.39 -8.92 18.94
N ALA A 137 -12.54 -8.24 18.95
CA ALA A 137 -13.10 -7.57 17.79
C ALA A 137 -12.58 -6.12 17.64
N VAL A 138 -12.49 -5.38 18.75
CA VAL A 138 -12.19 -3.94 18.72
C VAL A 138 -10.69 -3.65 18.62
N ALA A 139 -9.83 -4.42 19.30
CA ALA A 139 -8.39 -4.18 19.32
C ALA A 139 -7.73 -4.25 17.93
N PRO A 140 -7.94 -5.28 17.08
CA PRO A 140 -7.34 -5.32 15.75
C PRO A 140 -7.89 -4.21 14.84
N ALA A 141 -9.17 -3.85 14.95
CA ALA A 141 -9.74 -2.72 14.21
C ALA A 141 -9.05 -1.41 14.60
N TYR A 142 -8.89 -1.15 15.90
CA TYR A 142 -8.24 0.04 16.41
C TYR A 142 -6.80 0.17 15.92
N VAL A 143 -6.03 -0.91 16.00
CA VAL A 143 -4.63 -0.95 15.55
C VAL A 143 -4.55 -0.72 14.04
N SER A 144 -5.40 -1.37 13.26
CA SER A 144 -5.43 -1.23 11.80
C SER A 144 -5.77 0.20 11.35
N GLU A 145 -6.76 0.83 11.98
CA GLU A 145 -7.17 2.21 11.68
C GLU A 145 -6.08 3.25 11.99
N CYS A 146 -5.23 2.97 12.98
CA CYS A 146 -4.12 3.84 13.37
C CYS A 146 -2.83 3.58 12.56
N SER A 147 -2.73 2.42 11.91
CA SER A 147 -1.51 1.96 11.25
C SER A 147 -1.36 2.52 9.82
N PRO A 148 -0.17 3.05 9.46
CA PRO A 148 0.08 3.51 8.10
C PRO A 148 0.21 2.31 7.14
N LYS A 149 -0.09 2.56 5.87
CA LYS A 149 -0.26 1.53 4.83
C LYS A 149 0.96 0.62 4.65
N ASP A 150 2.16 1.14 4.84
CA ASP A 150 3.47 0.48 4.65
C ASP A 150 3.84 -0.53 5.75
N VAL A 151 3.31 -0.37 6.97
CA VAL A 151 3.61 -1.28 8.11
C VAL A 151 2.37 -2.04 8.61
N ARG A 152 1.17 -1.67 8.13
CA ARG A 152 -0.11 -2.23 8.59
C ARG A 152 -0.13 -3.75 8.59
N GLY A 153 0.31 -4.41 7.51
CA GLY A 153 0.32 -5.88 7.44
C GLY A 153 1.13 -6.53 8.56
N ARG A 154 2.34 -6.03 8.84
CA ARG A 154 3.20 -6.53 9.93
C ARG A 154 2.59 -6.30 11.31
N ILE A 155 2.04 -5.11 11.54
CA ILE A 155 1.42 -4.76 12.83
C ILE A 155 0.14 -5.58 13.03
N THR A 156 -0.71 -5.74 12.01
CA THR A 156 -1.89 -6.60 12.08
C THR A 156 -1.51 -8.06 12.35
N GLY A 157 -0.42 -8.55 11.74
CA GLY A 157 0.12 -9.88 11.99
C GLY A 157 0.53 -10.16 13.44
N LEU A 158 0.90 -9.13 14.22
CA LEU A 158 1.22 -9.28 15.66
C LEU A 158 0.03 -9.84 16.46
N PHE A 159 -1.21 -9.63 16.01
CA PHE A 159 -2.40 -10.19 16.66
C PHE A 159 -2.24 -11.69 16.93
N GLN A 160 -1.90 -12.47 15.90
CA GLN A 160 -1.84 -13.93 16.02
C GLN A 160 -0.66 -14.39 16.88
N ILE A 161 0.46 -13.65 16.82
CA ILE A 161 1.62 -13.89 17.67
C ILE A 161 1.25 -13.66 19.14
N MET A 162 0.50 -12.60 19.44
CA MET A 162 0.06 -12.28 20.81
C MET A 162 -0.93 -13.31 21.35
N VAL A 163 -1.81 -13.88 20.51
CA VAL A 163 -2.63 -15.04 20.90
C VAL A 163 -1.73 -16.24 21.26
N ALA A 164 -0.73 -16.56 20.44
CA ALA A 164 0.18 -17.67 20.71
C ALA A 164 0.99 -17.47 22.00
N ILE A 165 1.46 -16.23 22.25
CA ILE A 165 2.17 -15.86 23.47
C ILE A 165 1.26 -16.05 24.70
N GLY A 166 0.00 -15.61 24.63
CA GLY A 166 -0.96 -15.83 25.71
C GLY A 166 -1.15 -17.30 26.05
N VAL A 167 -1.32 -18.15 25.03
CA VAL A 167 -1.43 -19.61 25.20
C VAL A 167 -0.17 -20.16 25.88
N MET A 168 1.01 -19.81 25.37
CA MET A 168 2.29 -20.26 25.93
C MET A 168 2.45 -19.87 27.42
N ILE A 169 2.17 -18.60 27.76
CA ILE A 169 2.24 -18.11 29.15
C ILE A 169 1.28 -18.90 30.04
N SER A 170 0.04 -19.16 29.59
CA SER A 170 -0.93 -19.90 30.39
C SER A 170 -0.49 -21.32 30.73
N TYR A 171 0.15 -22.03 29.78
CA TYR A 171 0.67 -23.38 30.02
C TYR A 171 1.83 -23.38 31.00
N PHE A 172 2.77 -22.44 30.86
CA PHE A 172 3.90 -22.35 31.79
C PHE A 172 3.47 -21.89 33.20
N ILE A 173 2.46 -21.04 33.32
CA ILE A 173 1.90 -20.69 34.64
C ILE A 173 1.27 -21.91 35.31
N ASN A 174 0.43 -22.65 34.58
CA ASN A 174 -0.15 -23.89 35.11
C ASN A 174 0.93 -24.91 35.50
N PHE A 175 1.97 -25.05 34.67
CA PHE A 175 3.12 -25.90 34.99
C PHE A 175 3.84 -25.44 36.26
N GLY A 176 4.23 -24.15 36.36
CA GLY A 176 4.93 -23.62 37.53
C GLY A 176 4.13 -23.79 38.83
N ILE A 177 2.81 -23.61 38.77
CA ILE A 177 1.92 -23.84 39.91
C ILE A 177 1.87 -25.32 40.28
N SER A 178 1.82 -26.23 39.29
CA SER A 178 1.88 -27.67 39.57
C SER A 178 3.18 -28.10 40.25
N GLN A 179 4.29 -27.36 40.05
CA GLN A 179 5.58 -27.67 40.67
C GLN A 179 5.72 -27.07 42.07
N HIS A 180 5.21 -25.85 42.29
CA HIS A 180 5.48 -25.10 43.53
C HIS A 180 4.27 -24.96 44.46
N ASN A 181 3.04 -25.05 43.94
CA ASN A 181 1.80 -24.93 44.69
C ASN A 181 0.75 -25.96 44.23
N PRO A 182 1.05 -27.28 44.25
CA PRO A 182 0.15 -28.31 43.70
C PRO A 182 -1.12 -28.55 44.53
N ASN A 183 -1.18 -28.04 45.76
CA ASN A 183 -2.21 -28.36 46.73
C ASN A 183 -3.12 -27.15 47.03
N GLY A 184 -4.42 -27.42 47.12
CA GLY A 184 -5.43 -26.46 47.57
C GLY A 184 -5.87 -25.42 46.53
N PRO A 185 -6.63 -24.39 46.96
CA PRO A 185 -7.27 -23.43 46.06
C PRO A 185 -6.35 -22.62 45.16
N ARG A 186 -5.09 -22.43 45.56
CA ARG A 186 -4.09 -21.67 44.79
C ARG A 186 -3.90 -22.20 43.37
N VAL A 187 -4.19 -23.48 43.16
CA VAL A 187 -4.17 -24.15 41.85
C VAL A 187 -5.05 -23.47 40.79
N TRP A 188 -6.20 -22.94 41.17
CA TRP A 188 -7.07 -22.17 40.25
C TRP A 188 -7.06 -20.67 40.53
N GLN A 189 -6.82 -20.26 41.77
CA GLN A 189 -6.84 -18.84 42.13
C GLN A 189 -5.68 -18.07 41.49
N ILE A 190 -4.47 -18.63 41.46
CA ILE A 190 -3.31 -17.93 40.86
C ILE A 190 -3.46 -17.80 39.34
N PRO A 191 -3.79 -18.85 38.56
CA PRO A 191 -3.95 -18.69 37.12
C PRO A 191 -5.11 -17.76 36.74
N PHE A 192 -6.27 -17.89 37.40
CA PHE A 192 -7.39 -16.99 37.12
C PHE A 192 -7.10 -15.55 37.58
N GLY A 193 -6.40 -15.37 38.70
CA GLY A 193 -5.97 -14.05 39.17
C GLY A 193 -4.93 -13.41 38.28
N PHE A 194 -4.04 -14.20 37.67
CA PHE A 194 -3.03 -13.69 36.76
C PHE A 194 -3.64 -13.03 35.52
N GLN A 195 -4.89 -13.36 35.14
CA GLN A 195 -5.61 -12.68 34.05
C GLN A 195 -5.69 -11.15 34.26
N ILE A 196 -5.67 -10.68 35.51
CA ILE A 196 -5.70 -9.26 35.86
C ILE A 196 -4.42 -8.54 35.40
N VAL A 197 -3.28 -9.23 35.31
CA VAL A 197 -2.00 -8.62 34.91
C VAL A 197 -2.03 -8.12 33.45
N PRO A 198 -2.22 -8.97 32.42
CA PRO A 198 -2.35 -8.52 31.03
C PRO A 198 -3.53 -7.55 30.83
N ALA A 199 -4.66 -7.73 31.53
CA ALA A 199 -5.77 -6.78 31.49
C ALA A 199 -5.38 -5.41 32.06
N GLY A 200 -4.65 -5.38 33.17
CA GLY A 200 -4.13 -4.18 33.81
C GLY A 200 -3.11 -3.45 32.94
N ILE A 201 -2.19 -4.18 32.28
CA ILE A 201 -1.24 -3.59 31.32
C ILE A 201 -2.00 -2.88 30.20
N MET A 202 -3.05 -3.51 29.64
CA MET A 202 -3.88 -2.86 28.63
C MET A 202 -4.66 -1.66 29.21
N CYS A 203 -5.34 -1.80 30.35
CA CYS A 203 -6.10 -0.71 30.99
C CYS A 203 -5.22 0.53 31.24
N ILE A 204 -4.06 0.34 31.86
CA ILE A 204 -3.11 1.41 32.16
C ILE A 204 -2.53 1.97 30.85
N GLY A 205 -2.09 1.10 29.94
CA GLY A 205 -1.54 1.51 28.65
C GLY A 205 -2.53 2.33 27.81
N LEU A 206 -3.82 1.97 27.84
CA LEU A 206 -4.87 2.67 27.11
C LEU A 206 -4.99 4.13 27.53
N LEU A 207 -4.65 4.48 28.78
CA LEU A 207 -4.64 5.86 29.24
C LEU A 207 -3.67 6.73 28.43
N PHE A 208 -2.55 6.16 27.98
CA PHE A 208 -1.45 6.87 27.31
C PHE A 208 -1.54 6.90 25.77
N VAL A 209 -2.41 6.10 25.15
CA VAL A 209 -2.59 6.08 23.69
C VAL A 209 -3.70 7.05 23.22
N LYS A 210 -3.65 7.44 21.94
CA LYS A 210 -4.60 8.36 21.30
C LYS A 210 -5.68 7.60 20.54
N GLU A 211 -6.91 8.11 20.60
CA GLU A 211 -8.05 7.54 19.88
C GLU A 211 -7.85 7.54 18.35
N SER A 212 -8.51 6.61 17.67
CA SER A 212 -8.43 6.40 16.23
C SER A 212 -8.75 7.67 15.43
N PRO A 213 -7.83 8.15 14.58
CA PRO A 213 -8.10 9.26 13.67
C PRO A 213 -9.28 8.99 12.75
N ARG A 214 -9.37 7.77 12.20
CA ARG A 214 -10.49 7.35 11.33
C ARG A 214 -11.82 7.40 12.07
N TRP A 215 -11.86 7.00 13.35
CA TRP A 215 -13.09 7.13 14.15
C TRP A 215 -13.52 8.58 14.30
N LEU A 216 -12.58 9.44 14.73
CA LEU A 216 -12.85 10.83 15.01
C LEU A 216 -13.37 11.55 13.76
N ALA A 217 -12.73 11.29 12.61
CA ALA A 217 -13.17 11.76 11.31
C ALA A 217 -14.61 11.32 11.00
N SER A 218 -14.95 10.04 11.21
CA SER A 218 -16.29 9.51 10.96
C SER A 218 -17.40 10.11 11.84
N ARG A 219 -17.01 10.74 12.96
CA ARG A 219 -17.90 11.46 13.89
C ARG A 219 -17.89 12.98 13.65
N GLY A 220 -17.27 13.46 12.57
CA GLY A 220 -17.13 14.89 12.24
C GLY A 220 -16.13 15.64 13.11
N ARG A 221 -15.27 14.94 13.88
CA ARG A 221 -14.24 15.54 14.76
C ARG A 221 -12.90 15.66 14.03
N THR A 222 -12.90 16.26 12.84
CA THR A 222 -11.74 16.33 11.93
C THR A 222 -10.49 16.95 12.55
N HIS A 223 -10.62 18.08 13.26
CA HIS A 223 -9.44 18.73 13.89
C HIS A 223 -8.75 17.85 14.95
N GLU A 224 -9.51 17.02 15.66
CA GLU A 224 -8.94 16.08 16.62
C GLU A 224 -8.37 14.85 15.94
N ALA A 225 -9.04 14.37 14.89
CA ALA A 225 -8.52 13.31 14.03
C ALA A 225 -7.15 13.67 13.47
N LEU A 226 -7.00 14.88 12.92
CA LEU A 226 -5.74 15.40 12.38
C LEU A 226 -4.64 15.47 13.46
N ARG A 227 -4.97 15.97 14.66
CA ARG A 227 -4.02 15.98 15.80
C ARG A 227 -3.57 14.59 16.22
N ASN A 228 -4.49 13.63 16.28
CA ASN A 228 -4.15 12.25 16.64
C ASN A 228 -3.35 11.55 15.54
N LEU A 229 -3.66 11.82 14.27
CA LEU A 229 -2.90 11.31 13.12
C LEU A 229 -1.46 11.84 13.15
N ALA A 230 -1.30 13.16 13.28
CA ALA A 230 0.01 13.82 13.44
C ALA A 230 0.80 13.21 14.62
N TYR A 231 0.14 13.01 15.77
CA TYR A 231 0.76 12.32 16.89
C TYR A 231 1.27 10.92 16.51
N LEU A 232 0.44 10.09 15.87
CA LEU A 232 0.82 8.72 15.51
C LEU A 232 1.94 8.66 14.47
N ARG A 233 1.98 9.61 13.53
CA ARG A 233 3.05 9.74 12.52
C ARG A 233 4.31 10.43 13.05
N LYS A 234 4.25 10.91 14.30
CA LYS A 234 5.32 11.67 14.97
C LYS A 234 5.74 12.88 14.13
N ASP A 235 4.74 13.59 13.63
CA ASP A 235 4.87 14.71 12.70
C ASP A 235 3.92 15.86 13.11
N SER A 236 3.98 17.01 12.43
CA SER A 236 3.11 18.16 12.66
C SER A 236 1.73 18.00 12.01
N ILE A 237 0.72 18.67 12.57
CA ILE A 237 -0.60 18.82 11.93
C ILE A 237 -0.56 19.63 10.63
N ASP A 238 0.52 20.40 10.44
CA ASP A 238 0.76 21.22 9.25
C ASP A 238 1.57 20.48 8.18
N SER A 239 2.00 19.25 8.44
CA SER A 239 2.70 18.41 7.47
C SER A 239 1.76 18.02 6.31
N ASP A 240 2.26 18.17 5.08
CA ASP A 240 1.52 17.83 3.86
C ASP A 240 1.17 16.33 3.83
N ASP A 241 2.09 15.45 4.27
CA ASP A 241 1.86 14.00 4.37
C ASP A 241 0.68 13.67 5.29
N VAL A 242 0.62 14.33 6.46
CA VAL A 242 -0.43 14.09 7.47
C VAL A 242 -1.77 14.62 6.99
N ARG A 243 -1.80 15.81 6.36
CA ARG A 243 -3.01 16.40 5.80
C ARG A 243 -3.54 15.61 4.61
N TYR A 244 -2.65 15.14 3.75
CA TYR A 244 -3.00 14.26 2.64
C TYR A 244 -3.57 12.94 3.14
N GLU A 245 -2.91 12.26 4.10
CA GLU A 245 -3.44 11.03 4.68
C GLU A 245 -4.78 11.27 5.40
N MET A 246 -4.96 12.42 6.05
CA MET A 246 -6.25 12.80 6.65
C MET A 246 -7.34 12.97 5.59
N ALA A 247 -7.04 13.63 4.46
CA ALA A 247 -7.97 13.80 3.36
C ALA A 247 -8.34 12.45 2.71
N GLU A 248 -7.38 11.54 2.53
CA GLU A 248 -7.64 10.16 2.09
C GLU A 248 -8.60 9.43 3.06
N ILE A 249 -8.41 9.61 4.37
CA ILE A 249 -9.29 9.03 5.40
C ILE A 249 -10.71 9.58 5.29
N GLU A 250 -10.89 10.89 5.12
CA GLU A 250 -12.22 11.51 5.01
C GLU A 250 -12.95 11.10 3.74
N ALA A 251 -12.26 11.11 2.60
CA ALA A 251 -12.82 10.67 1.33
C ALA A 251 -13.30 9.22 1.41
N ALA A 252 -12.49 8.31 1.98
CA ALA A 252 -12.86 6.92 2.14
C ALA A 252 -14.05 6.71 3.10
N ILE A 253 -14.20 7.55 4.13
CA ILE A 253 -15.35 7.50 5.05
C ILE A 253 -16.63 7.95 4.34
N GLU A 254 -16.56 9.00 3.54
CA GLU A 254 -17.72 9.50 2.81
C GLU A 254 -18.15 8.50 1.74
N GLU A 255 -17.21 7.92 1.00
CA GLU A 255 -17.48 6.83 0.06
C GLU A 255 -18.16 5.63 0.77
N GLU A 256 -17.66 5.23 1.95
CA GLU A 256 -18.25 4.14 2.75
C GLU A 256 -19.67 4.48 3.23
N ARG A 257 -19.95 5.75 3.54
CA ARG A 257 -21.28 6.23 3.95
C ARG A 257 -22.24 6.26 2.77
N GLU A 258 -21.84 6.82 1.63
CA GLU A 258 -22.64 6.84 0.40
C GLU A 258 -22.95 5.42 -0.08
N ALA A 259 -21.94 4.55 -0.08
CA ALA A 259 -22.10 3.15 -0.44
C ALA A 259 -23.08 2.40 0.48
N ARG A 260 -23.40 2.90 1.69
CA ARG A 260 -24.37 2.29 2.60
C ARG A 260 -25.75 2.94 2.59
N LYS A 261 -25.92 4.11 1.97
CA LYS A 261 -27.25 4.75 1.88
C LYS A 261 -28.25 3.79 1.22
N GLY A 262 -29.45 3.74 1.80
CA GLY A 262 -30.54 2.88 1.34
C GLY A 262 -30.34 1.37 1.49
N LEU A 263 -29.26 0.88 2.13
CA LEU A 263 -29.04 -0.56 2.28
C LEU A 263 -30.00 -1.18 3.31
N GLY A 264 -30.95 -1.99 2.84
CA GLY A 264 -31.77 -2.82 3.70
C GLY A 264 -31.06 -4.11 4.14
N LEU A 265 -31.44 -4.66 5.30
CA LEU A 265 -30.87 -5.94 5.78
C LEU A 265 -31.08 -7.09 4.78
N LYS A 266 -32.25 -7.18 4.14
CA LYS A 266 -32.54 -8.23 3.15
C LYS A 266 -31.58 -8.16 1.96
N GLU A 267 -31.30 -6.96 1.47
CA GLU A 267 -30.36 -6.72 0.36
C GLU A 267 -28.91 -7.00 0.79
N ALA A 268 -28.55 -6.63 2.02
CA ALA A 268 -27.20 -6.88 2.55
C ALA A 268 -26.86 -8.37 2.56
N PHE A 269 -27.77 -9.22 3.05
CA PHE A 269 -27.53 -10.66 3.20
C PHE A 269 -27.85 -11.48 1.95
N PHE A 270 -28.93 -11.14 1.23
CA PHE A 270 -29.45 -11.94 0.11
C PHE A 270 -29.28 -11.26 -1.25
N GLY A 271 -28.56 -10.14 -1.31
CA GLY A 271 -28.16 -9.52 -2.58
C GLY A 271 -27.35 -10.49 -3.45
N LYS A 272 -27.42 -10.28 -4.76
CA LYS A 272 -26.70 -11.10 -5.75
C LYS A 272 -25.21 -11.17 -5.39
N GLY A 273 -24.65 -12.37 -5.32
CA GLY A 273 -23.26 -12.61 -4.93
C GLY A 273 -22.92 -12.42 -3.43
N ASN A 274 -23.78 -11.80 -2.61
CA ASN A 274 -23.50 -11.60 -1.19
C ASN A 274 -23.75 -12.86 -0.35
N PHE A 275 -24.84 -13.60 -0.64
CA PHE A 275 -25.22 -14.77 0.16
C PHE A 275 -24.09 -15.81 0.26
N ILE A 276 -23.43 -16.12 -0.87
CA ILE A 276 -22.32 -17.08 -0.90
C ILE A 276 -21.12 -16.61 -0.09
N ARG A 277 -20.85 -15.30 -0.01
CA ARG A 277 -19.78 -14.76 0.83
C ARG A 277 -20.09 -14.92 2.31
N PHE A 278 -21.33 -14.71 2.73
CA PHE A 278 -21.78 -14.98 4.10
C PHE A 278 -21.69 -16.47 4.44
N VAL A 279 -22.05 -17.35 3.50
CA VAL A 279 -21.88 -18.80 3.67
C VAL A 279 -20.39 -19.15 3.84
N ILE A 280 -19.50 -18.63 2.98
CA ILE A 280 -18.06 -18.85 3.10
C ILE A 280 -17.52 -18.35 4.44
N ALA A 281 -17.90 -17.13 4.84
CA ALA A 281 -17.48 -16.55 6.11
C ALA A 281 -17.96 -17.35 7.32
N PHE A 282 -19.16 -17.92 7.27
CA PHE A 282 -19.65 -18.81 8.29
C PHE A 282 -18.90 -20.15 8.31
N VAL A 283 -18.79 -20.80 7.14
CA VAL A 283 -18.20 -22.14 6.96
C VAL A 283 -16.71 -22.16 7.26
N ILE A 284 -15.95 -21.15 6.84
CA ILE A 284 -14.50 -21.12 7.07
C ILE A 284 -14.17 -21.10 8.57
N PHE A 285 -14.97 -20.38 9.37
CA PHE A 285 -14.81 -20.36 10.83
C PHE A 285 -15.36 -21.63 11.48
N PHE A 286 -16.50 -22.16 11.02
CA PHE A 286 -16.95 -23.50 11.43
C PHE A 286 -15.82 -24.53 11.27
N LEU A 287 -15.25 -24.64 10.07
CA LEU A 287 -14.17 -25.56 9.76
C LEU A 287 -12.91 -25.29 10.59
N GLN A 288 -12.50 -24.03 10.74
CA GLN A 288 -11.37 -23.66 11.60
C GLN A 288 -11.56 -24.16 13.05
N GLN A 289 -12.76 -24.02 13.61
CA GLN A 289 -13.04 -24.46 14.99
C GLN A 289 -13.05 -25.99 15.09
N TRP A 290 -13.60 -26.68 14.09
CA TRP A 290 -13.66 -28.15 14.03
C TRP A 290 -12.38 -28.82 13.51
N ALA A 291 -11.35 -28.04 13.17
CA ALA A 291 -10.03 -28.54 12.76
C ALA A 291 -9.32 -29.37 13.85
N GLY A 292 -9.77 -29.27 15.10
CA GLY A 292 -9.14 -29.93 16.27
C GLY A 292 -8.17 -29.03 17.03
N GLN A 293 -7.77 -27.89 16.48
CA GLN A 293 -6.83 -26.98 17.13
C GLN A 293 -7.31 -26.48 18.49
N ASN A 294 -8.58 -26.09 18.60
CA ASN A 294 -9.10 -25.56 19.84
C ASN A 294 -9.30 -26.65 20.88
N SER A 295 -9.73 -27.84 20.49
CA SER A 295 -9.69 -29.02 21.34
C SER A 295 -8.29 -29.28 21.89
N VAL A 296 -7.28 -29.23 21.03
CA VAL A 296 -5.86 -29.35 21.43
C VAL A 296 -5.46 -28.24 22.38
N ASN A 297 -5.79 -26.96 22.12
CA ASN A 297 -5.37 -25.89 23.00
C ASN A 297 -6.07 -25.93 24.37
N TYR A 298 -7.40 -26.04 24.39
CA TYR A 298 -8.20 -25.97 25.61
C TYR A 298 -7.99 -27.17 26.52
N TYR A 299 -7.62 -28.32 25.95
CA TYR A 299 -7.44 -29.57 26.68
C TYR A 299 -6.05 -30.19 26.43
N ALA A 300 -5.03 -29.35 26.19
CA ALA A 300 -3.67 -29.81 25.89
C ALA A 300 -3.15 -30.80 26.95
N PRO A 301 -3.25 -30.52 28.26
CA PRO A 301 -2.76 -31.44 29.27
C PRO A 301 -3.48 -32.80 29.21
N GLN A 302 -4.80 -32.80 29.03
CA GLN A 302 -5.62 -34.00 28.92
C GLN A 302 -5.25 -34.81 27.66
N ILE A 303 -5.00 -34.15 26.54
CA ILE A 303 -4.58 -34.78 25.28
C ILE A 303 -3.18 -35.39 25.42
N PHE A 304 -2.23 -34.66 26.02
CA PHE A 304 -0.90 -35.20 26.30
C PHE A 304 -0.96 -36.40 27.26
N THR A 305 -1.81 -36.34 28.29
CA THR A 305 -2.08 -37.50 29.16
C THR A 305 -2.67 -38.68 28.37
N ALA A 306 -3.62 -38.44 27.47
CA ALA A 306 -4.23 -39.49 26.65
C ALA A 306 -3.22 -40.22 25.73
N ILE A 307 -2.16 -39.54 25.30
CA ILE A 307 -1.09 -40.13 24.48
C ILE A 307 0.10 -40.64 25.30
N GLY A 308 0.03 -40.63 26.64
CA GLY A 308 1.01 -41.28 27.52
C GLY A 308 1.93 -40.35 28.32
N TYR A 309 1.66 -39.05 28.39
CA TYR A 309 2.34 -38.14 29.32
C TYR A 309 1.57 -38.07 30.64
N LYS A 310 1.72 -39.12 31.47
CA LYS A 310 1.04 -39.21 32.77
C LYS A 310 1.65 -38.30 33.83
N GLY A 311 0.80 -37.81 34.74
CA GLY A 311 1.13 -36.82 35.76
C GLY A 311 1.04 -35.37 35.28
N ALA A 312 0.78 -34.46 36.22
CA ALA A 312 0.64 -33.03 35.95
C ALA A 312 1.94 -32.43 35.38
N THR A 313 3.10 -32.79 35.93
CA THR A 313 4.41 -32.30 35.46
C THR A 313 4.63 -32.58 33.97
N ASN A 314 4.52 -33.84 33.54
CA ASN A 314 4.83 -34.22 32.16
C ASN A 314 3.82 -33.64 31.15
N SER A 315 2.53 -33.69 31.47
CA SER A 315 1.47 -33.19 30.57
C SER A 315 1.48 -31.66 30.44
N LEU A 316 1.69 -30.93 31.54
CA LEU A 316 1.76 -29.47 31.53
C LEU A 316 3.06 -28.96 30.88
N LEU A 317 4.20 -29.63 31.12
CA LEU A 317 5.45 -29.28 30.45
C LEU A 317 5.37 -29.49 28.93
N ALA A 318 4.82 -30.63 28.48
CA ALA A 318 4.60 -30.88 27.06
C ALA A 318 3.68 -29.84 26.41
N SER A 319 2.64 -29.40 27.15
CA SER A 319 1.79 -28.29 26.73
C SER A 319 2.57 -26.97 26.63
N GLY A 320 3.47 -26.67 27.57
CA GLY A 320 4.35 -25.51 27.50
C GLY A 320 5.24 -25.50 26.24
N ILE A 321 5.86 -26.64 25.92
CA ILE A 321 6.68 -26.81 24.71
C ILE A 321 5.83 -26.63 23.44
N TYR A 322 4.62 -27.19 23.42
CA TYR A 322 3.64 -26.95 22.35
C TYR A 322 3.39 -25.45 22.13
N GLY A 323 3.24 -24.69 23.22
CA GLY A 323 3.08 -23.24 23.20
C GLY A 323 4.28 -22.51 22.57
N VAL A 324 5.51 -22.90 22.90
CA VAL A 324 6.74 -22.31 22.31
C VAL A 324 6.76 -22.54 20.80
N ILE A 325 6.52 -23.77 20.37
CA ILE A 325 6.55 -24.13 18.94
C ILE A 325 5.47 -23.37 18.18
N LYS A 326 4.29 -23.21 18.77
CA LYS A 326 3.21 -22.40 18.20
C LYS A 326 3.62 -20.93 18.01
N VAL A 327 4.28 -20.32 19.00
CA VAL A 327 4.78 -18.93 18.89
C VAL A 327 5.80 -18.81 17.75
N VAL A 328 6.79 -19.70 17.73
CA VAL A 328 7.86 -19.68 16.72
C VAL A 328 7.29 -19.90 15.32
N ALA A 329 6.45 -20.92 15.12
CA ALA A 329 5.85 -21.22 13.83
C ALA A 329 4.94 -20.09 13.34
N THR A 330 4.12 -19.50 14.22
CA THR A 330 3.28 -18.35 13.88
C THR A 330 4.13 -17.15 13.46
N ALA A 331 5.19 -16.84 14.20
CA ALA A 331 6.09 -15.73 13.86
C ALA A 331 6.76 -15.95 12.49
N ILE A 332 7.30 -17.14 12.24
CA ILE A 332 7.93 -17.46 10.95
C ILE A 332 6.92 -17.29 9.80
N PHE A 333 5.71 -17.81 9.92
CA PHE A 333 4.72 -17.69 8.86
C PHE A 333 4.31 -16.23 8.60
N VAL A 334 3.98 -15.48 9.66
CA VAL A 334 3.52 -14.09 9.56
C VAL A 334 4.61 -13.19 8.96
N PHE A 335 5.89 -13.39 9.30
CA PHE A 335 6.95 -12.52 8.80
C PHE A 335 7.47 -12.91 7.40
N PHE A 336 7.42 -14.18 7.02
CA PHE A 336 8.10 -14.65 5.79
C PHE A 336 7.17 -15.19 4.70
N PHE A 337 5.99 -15.72 5.03
CA PHE A 337 5.21 -16.53 4.09
C PHE A 337 3.79 -16.02 3.81
N VAL A 338 3.23 -15.17 4.67
CA VAL A 338 1.82 -14.74 4.57
C VAL A 338 1.48 -14.05 3.24
N GLU A 339 2.42 -13.30 2.63
CA GLU A 339 2.18 -12.60 1.35
C GLU A 339 2.67 -13.37 0.11
N THR A 340 3.46 -14.43 0.26
CA THR A 340 4.12 -15.11 -0.87
C THR A 340 3.32 -16.30 -1.40
N LEU A 341 2.76 -17.15 -0.53
CA LEU A 341 2.14 -18.43 -0.92
C LEU A 341 0.69 -18.34 -1.45
N GLY A 342 -0.01 -17.24 -1.22
CA GLY A 342 -1.45 -17.11 -1.56
C GLY A 342 -2.36 -17.76 -0.51
N ARG A 343 -3.64 -17.35 -0.47
CA ARG A 343 -4.55 -17.75 0.62
C ARG A 343 -5.06 -19.18 0.40
N LYS A 344 -5.41 -19.53 -0.85
CA LYS A 344 -5.98 -20.84 -1.22
C LYS A 344 -5.00 -21.98 -0.96
N PHE A 345 -3.78 -21.85 -1.47
CA PHE A 345 -2.74 -22.88 -1.34
C PHE A 345 -2.27 -23.04 0.10
N SER A 346 -2.11 -21.95 0.84
CA SER A 346 -1.71 -22.01 2.25
C SER A 346 -2.75 -22.72 3.12
N LEU A 347 -4.05 -22.47 2.91
CA LEU A 347 -5.13 -23.19 3.58
C LEU A 347 -5.12 -24.69 3.21
N ALA A 348 -4.90 -25.02 1.93
CA ALA A 348 -4.84 -26.42 1.48
C ALA A 348 -3.65 -27.19 2.09
N ILE A 349 -2.43 -26.65 2.01
CA ILE A 349 -1.23 -27.27 2.58
C ILE A 349 -1.38 -27.45 4.09
N SER A 350 -1.90 -26.43 4.76
CA SER A 350 -2.16 -26.46 6.20
C SER A 350 -3.16 -27.57 6.57
N ALA A 351 -4.31 -27.65 5.89
CA ALA A 351 -5.31 -28.71 6.12
C ALA A 351 -4.75 -30.12 5.87
N PHE A 352 -4.04 -30.31 4.76
CA PHE A 352 -3.48 -31.60 4.38
C PHE A 352 -2.41 -32.07 5.39
N GLY A 353 -1.48 -31.20 5.75
CA GLY A 353 -0.45 -31.49 6.74
C GLY A 353 -1.04 -31.81 8.12
N MET A 354 -2.00 -31.00 8.58
CA MET A 354 -2.71 -31.23 9.83
C MET A 354 -3.43 -32.59 9.86
N GLY A 355 -4.20 -32.89 8.81
CA GLY A 355 -4.97 -34.13 8.75
C GLY A 355 -4.07 -35.37 8.66
N THR A 356 -2.99 -35.30 7.89
CA THR A 356 -2.02 -36.40 7.77
C THR A 356 -1.40 -36.73 9.12
N LEU A 357 -0.97 -35.72 9.88
CA LEU A 357 -0.38 -35.90 11.20
C LEU A 357 -1.39 -36.46 12.21
N PHE A 358 -2.65 -36.03 12.17
CA PHE A 358 -3.68 -36.61 13.01
C PHE A 358 -4.01 -38.06 12.65
N TYR A 359 -3.98 -38.46 11.38
CA TYR A 359 -4.09 -39.86 11.00
C TYR A 359 -2.93 -40.69 11.59
N ILE A 360 -1.70 -40.19 11.48
CA ILE A 360 -0.51 -40.84 12.05
C ILE A 360 -0.65 -40.98 13.58
N ILE A 361 -1.03 -39.92 14.29
CA ILE A 361 -1.22 -39.96 15.75
C ILE A 361 -2.30 -40.98 16.12
N GLY A 362 -3.45 -40.97 15.45
CA GLY A 362 -4.53 -41.92 15.70
C GLY A 362 -4.11 -43.38 15.44
N ALA A 363 -3.33 -43.62 14.39
CA ALA A 363 -2.80 -44.95 14.06
C ALA A 363 -1.77 -45.43 15.10
N ILE A 364 -0.85 -44.57 15.52
CA ILE A 364 0.13 -44.90 16.57
C ILE A 364 -0.60 -45.17 17.89
N LEU A 365 -1.54 -44.32 18.30
CA LEU A 365 -2.29 -44.51 19.55
C LEU A 365 -3.10 -45.81 19.56
N LYS A 366 -3.63 -46.23 18.41
CA LYS A 366 -4.31 -47.53 18.23
C LYS A 366 -3.35 -48.71 18.37
N THR A 367 -2.22 -48.65 17.67
CA THR A 367 -1.29 -49.80 17.50
C THR A 367 -0.30 -49.93 18.65
N HIS A 368 0.08 -48.81 19.26
CA HIS A 368 1.05 -48.70 20.35
C HIS A 368 0.48 -47.84 21.49
N PRO A 369 -0.63 -48.26 22.12
CA PRO A 369 -1.24 -47.50 23.20
C PRO A 369 -0.28 -47.38 24.40
N PRO A 370 -0.34 -46.27 25.17
CA PRO A 370 0.45 -46.12 26.39
C PRO A 370 0.18 -47.29 27.36
N PRO A 371 1.21 -47.88 27.99
CA PRO A 371 1.03 -48.98 28.93
C PRO A 371 0.10 -48.61 30.08
N ALA A 372 -0.86 -49.47 30.42
CA ALA A 372 -1.76 -49.25 31.55
C ALA A 372 -1.01 -49.10 32.89
N SER A 373 0.12 -49.81 33.02
CA SER A 373 1.04 -49.78 34.17
C SER A 373 1.90 -48.52 34.27
N LEU A 374 1.82 -47.59 33.33
CA LEU A 374 2.58 -46.34 33.40
C LEU A 374 2.17 -45.56 34.66
N VAL A 375 3.13 -45.27 35.54
CA VAL A 375 2.93 -44.50 36.77
C VAL A 375 3.07 -43.00 36.52
N ASP A 376 2.46 -42.18 37.37
CA ASP A 376 2.56 -40.72 37.27
C ASP A 376 4.00 -40.25 37.41
N GLY A 377 4.43 -39.34 36.52
CA GLY A 377 5.79 -38.80 36.51
C GLY A 377 6.84 -39.66 35.79
N ALA A 378 6.53 -40.90 35.40
CA ALA A 378 7.43 -41.73 34.62
C ALA A 378 7.76 -41.11 33.24
N ALA A 379 8.94 -41.42 32.72
CA ALA A 379 9.34 -40.96 31.39
C ALA A 379 8.38 -41.49 30.30
N PRO A 380 7.90 -40.64 29.38
CA PRO A 380 6.99 -41.09 28.32
C PRO A 380 7.63 -42.16 27.43
N PRO A 381 6.88 -43.22 27.04
CA PRO A 381 7.35 -44.24 26.11
C PRO A 381 7.74 -43.66 24.74
N PRO A 382 8.57 -44.37 23.93
CA PRO A 382 8.97 -43.92 22.59
C PRO A 382 7.79 -43.57 21.67
N ALA A 383 6.73 -44.39 21.64
CA ALA A 383 5.53 -44.13 20.85
C ALA A 383 4.80 -42.84 21.30
N SER A 384 4.75 -42.59 22.61
CA SER A 384 4.21 -41.35 23.17
C SER A 384 5.01 -40.12 22.75
N LYS A 385 6.35 -40.20 22.78
CA LYS A 385 7.23 -39.13 22.30
C LYS A 385 7.03 -38.85 20.81
N ALA A 386 6.86 -39.89 20.00
CA ALA A 386 6.56 -39.74 18.57
C ALA A 386 5.22 -39.01 18.35
N MET A 387 4.15 -39.41 19.05
CA MET A 387 2.86 -38.72 18.96
C MET A 387 2.94 -37.25 19.40
N ALA A 388 3.69 -36.94 20.46
CA ALA A 388 3.93 -35.57 20.90
C ALA A 388 4.69 -34.74 19.85
N ALA A 389 5.73 -35.31 19.24
CA ALA A 389 6.45 -34.67 18.14
C ALA A 389 5.52 -34.35 16.95
N MET A 390 4.61 -35.28 16.61
CA MET A 390 3.63 -35.04 15.55
C MET A 390 2.62 -33.94 15.93
N LEU A 391 2.20 -33.84 17.20
CA LEU A 391 1.37 -32.73 17.69
C LEU A 391 2.09 -31.38 17.57
N TYR A 392 3.40 -31.35 17.80
CA TYR A 392 4.22 -30.14 17.64
C TYR A 392 4.36 -29.73 16.16
N ILE A 393 4.53 -30.68 15.24
CA ILE A 393 4.57 -30.37 13.80
C ILE A 393 3.17 -29.95 13.32
N TYR A 394 2.12 -30.58 13.85
CA TYR A 394 0.73 -30.26 13.53
C TYR A 394 0.40 -28.78 13.79
N VAL A 395 0.84 -28.24 14.93
CA VAL A 395 0.58 -26.82 15.24
C VAL A 395 1.34 -25.87 14.33
N ALA A 396 2.49 -26.28 13.78
CA ALA A 396 3.19 -25.50 12.78
C ALA A 396 2.35 -25.39 11.49
N PHE A 397 1.77 -26.49 11.00
CA PHE A 397 0.86 -26.45 9.86
C PHE A 397 -0.38 -25.59 10.13
N TYR A 398 -1.01 -25.69 11.31
CA TYR A 398 -2.14 -24.80 11.67
C TYR A 398 -1.73 -23.33 11.60
N SER A 399 -0.57 -23.00 12.15
CA SER A 399 -0.05 -21.63 12.21
C SER A 399 0.29 -21.05 10.83
N MET A 400 0.58 -21.92 9.84
CA MET A 400 0.88 -21.56 8.46
C MET A 400 -0.35 -21.35 7.56
N GLY A 401 -1.56 -21.59 8.05
CA GLY A 401 -2.75 -21.44 7.20
C GLY A 401 -4.00 -21.15 8.00
N TRP A 402 -4.64 -22.20 8.49
CA TRP A 402 -5.96 -22.09 9.13
C TRP A 402 -5.98 -21.24 10.40
N GLY A 403 -4.86 -20.95 11.03
CA GLY A 403 -4.78 -19.98 12.12
C GLY A 403 -5.10 -18.55 11.67
N PRO A 404 -4.20 -17.88 10.94
CA PRO A 404 -4.36 -16.48 10.57
C PRO A 404 -5.26 -16.25 9.34
N LEU A 405 -5.28 -17.16 8.36
CA LEU A 405 -5.84 -16.87 7.04
C LEU A 405 -7.37 -16.74 6.99
N PRO A 406 -8.19 -17.43 7.80
CA PRO A 406 -9.63 -17.21 7.78
C PRO A 406 -10.04 -15.75 8.03
N TRP A 407 -9.33 -15.05 8.93
CA TRP A 407 -9.57 -13.63 9.19
C TRP A 407 -9.21 -12.74 8.00
N VAL A 408 -8.06 -13.02 7.37
CA VAL A 408 -7.61 -12.30 6.17
C VAL A 408 -8.59 -12.53 5.02
N TYR A 409 -8.93 -13.79 4.77
CA TYR A 409 -9.79 -14.22 3.67
C TYR A 409 -11.18 -13.58 3.73
N VAL A 410 -11.84 -13.61 4.90
CA VAL A 410 -13.15 -12.96 5.08
C VAL A 410 -13.04 -11.45 4.81
N SER A 411 -11.93 -10.82 5.19
CA SER A 411 -11.74 -9.40 4.93
C SER A 411 -11.52 -9.08 3.44
N ASP A 412 -11.08 -10.04 2.64
CA ASP A 412 -10.83 -9.87 1.21
C ASP A 412 -12.08 -10.11 0.35
N ILE A 413 -13.02 -10.95 0.80
CA ILE A 413 -14.17 -11.33 -0.04
C ILE A 413 -15.35 -10.34 0.01
N PHE A 414 -15.51 -9.54 1.07
CA PHE A 414 -16.68 -8.68 1.20
C PHE A 414 -16.48 -7.26 0.62
N PRO A 415 -17.44 -6.76 -0.17
CA PRO A 415 -17.40 -5.40 -0.69
C PRO A 415 -17.65 -4.36 0.41
N THR A 416 -17.16 -3.14 0.22
CA THR A 416 -17.24 -2.02 1.18
C THR A 416 -18.63 -1.81 1.80
N ARG A 417 -19.69 -1.97 0.98
CA ARG A 417 -21.10 -1.83 1.37
C ARG A 417 -21.51 -2.82 2.47
N THR A 418 -21.14 -4.10 2.37
CA THR A 418 -21.58 -5.17 3.28
C THR A 418 -20.48 -5.72 4.21
N ARG A 419 -19.24 -5.25 4.06
CA ARG A 419 -18.05 -5.71 4.81
C ARG A 419 -18.22 -5.81 6.31
N HIS A 420 -18.83 -4.81 6.93
CA HIS A 420 -19.03 -4.79 8.39
C HIS A 420 -19.97 -5.92 8.87
N TYR A 421 -21.05 -6.22 8.13
CA TYR A 421 -21.92 -7.37 8.44
C TYR A 421 -21.18 -8.69 8.26
N GLY A 422 -20.40 -8.82 7.18
CA GLY A 422 -19.59 -10.01 6.90
C GLY A 422 -18.58 -10.31 8.00
N LEU A 423 -17.83 -9.30 8.43
CA LEU A 423 -16.86 -9.40 9.52
C LEU A 423 -17.53 -9.67 10.88
N ALA A 424 -18.70 -9.08 11.14
CA ALA A 424 -19.47 -9.36 12.35
C ALA A 424 -19.97 -10.81 12.38
N LEU A 425 -20.51 -11.34 11.28
CA LEU A 425 -20.93 -12.75 11.18
C LEU A 425 -19.73 -13.69 11.34
N ALA A 426 -18.60 -13.38 10.71
CA ALA A 426 -17.39 -14.18 10.83
C ALA A 426 -16.91 -14.28 12.29
N SER A 427 -16.85 -13.15 13.00
CA SER A 427 -16.50 -13.11 14.42
C SER A 427 -17.52 -13.87 15.29
N ALA A 428 -18.81 -13.70 15.02
CA ALA A 428 -19.86 -14.45 15.72
C ALA A 428 -19.75 -15.96 15.47
N SER A 429 -19.54 -16.38 14.21
CA SER A 429 -19.33 -17.78 13.83
C SER A 429 -18.10 -18.37 14.54
N GLN A 430 -17.00 -17.62 14.58
CA GLN A 430 -15.78 -18.03 15.28
C GLN A 430 -16.07 -18.33 16.75
N TRP A 431 -16.71 -17.42 17.48
CA TRP A 431 -16.98 -17.60 18.92
C TRP A 431 -18.06 -18.64 19.20
N LEU A 432 -19.10 -18.72 18.37
CA LEU A 432 -20.15 -19.73 18.48
C LEU A 432 -19.56 -21.14 18.36
N TRP A 433 -18.79 -21.40 17.31
CA TRP A 433 -18.22 -22.72 17.09
C TRP A 433 -17.08 -23.02 18.06
N ASN A 434 -16.38 -22.00 18.55
CA ASN A 434 -15.43 -22.16 19.65
C ASN A 434 -16.13 -22.65 20.92
N PHE A 435 -17.27 -22.06 21.28
CA PHE A 435 -18.11 -22.53 22.39
C PHE A 435 -18.54 -23.99 22.21
N VAL A 436 -19.10 -24.33 21.05
CA VAL A 436 -19.60 -25.68 20.76
C VAL A 436 -18.46 -26.71 20.87
N VAL A 437 -17.34 -26.49 20.19
CA VAL A 437 -16.21 -27.43 20.21
C VAL A 437 -15.62 -27.55 21.61
N SER A 438 -15.42 -26.44 22.32
CA SER A 438 -14.92 -26.45 23.70
C SER A 438 -15.84 -27.26 24.62
N ARG A 439 -17.15 -27.09 24.49
CA ARG A 439 -18.14 -27.78 25.35
C ARG A 439 -18.19 -29.28 25.10
N VAL A 440 -18.06 -29.69 23.84
CA VAL A 440 -18.25 -31.08 23.39
C VAL A 440 -16.95 -31.88 23.45
N THR A 441 -15.78 -31.23 23.38
CA THR A 441 -14.46 -31.90 23.34
C THR A 441 -14.23 -32.91 24.47
N PRO A 442 -14.49 -32.63 25.76
CA PRO A 442 -14.30 -33.63 26.82
C PRO A 442 -15.09 -34.91 26.58
N ASN A 443 -16.34 -34.79 26.11
CA ASN A 443 -17.18 -35.95 25.77
C ASN A 443 -16.63 -36.70 24.56
N ILE A 444 -16.11 -35.99 23.55
CA ILE A 444 -15.48 -36.63 22.39
C ILE A 444 -14.24 -37.42 22.83
N ILE A 445 -13.37 -36.83 23.64
CA ILE A 445 -12.16 -37.50 24.14
C ILE A 445 -12.54 -38.75 24.95
N ALA A 446 -13.50 -38.63 25.86
CA ALA A 446 -13.94 -39.73 26.72
C ALA A 446 -14.53 -40.91 25.93
N ASN A 447 -15.31 -40.64 24.87
CA ASN A 447 -16.04 -41.68 24.14
C ASN A 447 -15.29 -42.24 22.91
N LEU A 448 -14.45 -41.44 22.26
CA LEU A 448 -13.81 -41.83 21.00
C LEU A 448 -12.41 -42.43 21.17
N GLY A 449 -11.71 -42.15 22.28
CA GLY A 449 -10.31 -42.58 22.46
C GLY A 449 -9.46 -42.17 21.26
N TYR A 450 -8.72 -43.11 20.66
CA TYR A 450 -7.89 -42.84 19.48
C TYR A 450 -8.67 -42.31 18.25
N LYS A 451 -9.98 -42.61 18.16
CA LYS A 451 -10.82 -42.19 17.03
C LYS A 451 -11.01 -40.67 16.99
N VAL A 452 -10.72 -39.94 18.08
CA VAL A 452 -10.76 -38.47 18.08
C VAL A 452 -9.79 -37.86 17.06
N PHE A 453 -8.59 -38.42 16.96
CA PHE A 453 -7.59 -37.95 16.00
C PHE A 453 -8.00 -38.33 14.56
N ILE A 454 -8.61 -39.50 14.37
CA ILE A 454 -9.15 -39.93 13.07
C ILE A 454 -10.31 -39.02 12.62
N MET A 455 -11.18 -38.63 13.55
CA MET A 455 -12.27 -37.68 13.29
C MET A 455 -11.71 -36.33 12.85
N PHE A 456 -10.78 -35.74 13.61
CA PHE A 456 -10.16 -34.48 13.21
C PHE A 456 -9.39 -34.62 11.88
N ALA A 457 -8.67 -35.72 11.66
CA ALA A 457 -7.98 -35.97 10.39
C ALA A 457 -8.95 -35.98 9.20
N THR A 458 -10.11 -36.60 9.38
CA THR A 458 -11.18 -36.66 8.38
C THR A 458 -11.78 -35.29 8.12
N VAL A 459 -12.00 -34.46 9.15
CA VAL A 459 -12.44 -33.06 8.97
C VAL A 459 -11.38 -32.25 8.22
N ASN A 460 -10.11 -32.41 8.56
CA ASN A 460 -9.01 -31.68 7.94
C ASN A 460 -8.84 -32.03 6.45
N ILE A 461 -8.79 -33.31 6.08
CA ILE A 461 -8.60 -33.70 4.68
C ILE A 461 -9.94 -33.72 3.91
N GLY A 462 -10.99 -34.26 4.52
CA GLY A 462 -12.29 -34.45 3.85
C GLY A 462 -13.10 -33.17 3.71
N ALA A 463 -13.00 -32.22 4.64
CA ALA A 463 -13.74 -30.97 4.57
C ALA A 463 -12.84 -29.76 4.32
N MET A 464 -11.81 -29.55 5.15
CA MET A 464 -10.99 -28.33 5.08
C MET A 464 -10.12 -28.26 3.81
N PHE A 465 -9.42 -29.34 3.47
CA PHE A 465 -8.62 -29.38 2.24
C PHE A 465 -9.48 -29.19 1.00
N ILE A 466 -10.59 -29.92 0.88
CA ILE A 466 -11.54 -29.76 -0.23
C ILE A 466 -12.12 -28.35 -0.28
N PHE A 467 -12.56 -27.81 0.87
CA PHE A 467 -13.04 -26.44 0.98
C PHE A 467 -12.00 -25.43 0.46
N SER A 468 -10.73 -25.63 0.83
CA SER A 468 -9.63 -24.78 0.36
C SER A 468 -9.45 -24.85 -1.16
N LEU A 469 -9.80 -25.97 -1.81
CA LEU A 469 -9.70 -26.10 -3.26
C LEU A 469 -10.87 -25.44 -4.01
N VAL A 470 -12.04 -25.31 -3.38
CA VAL A 470 -13.24 -24.76 -4.03
C VAL A 470 -13.41 -23.25 -3.84
N ILE A 471 -12.85 -22.67 -2.78
CA ILE A 471 -12.91 -21.22 -2.56
C ILE A 471 -12.03 -20.46 -3.58
N PRO A 472 -12.43 -19.23 -3.99
CA PRO A 472 -11.62 -18.41 -4.90
C PRO A 472 -10.34 -17.93 -4.23
N GLU A 473 -9.28 -17.73 -5.02
CA GLU A 473 -8.05 -17.08 -4.54
C GLU A 473 -8.28 -15.57 -4.42
N THR A 474 -7.80 -14.97 -3.32
CA THR A 474 -7.96 -13.53 -3.03
C THR A 474 -6.64 -12.78 -3.15
N LYS A 475 -5.49 -13.46 -3.16
CA LYS A 475 -4.18 -12.82 -3.30
C LYS A 475 -4.11 -12.01 -4.59
N GLY A 476 -3.79 -10.72 -4.45
CA GLY A 476 -3.59 -9.80 -5.57
C GLY A 476 -4.88 -9.41 -6.30
N LYS A 477 -6.05 -9.65 -5.69
CA LYS A 477 -7.36 -9.27 -6.22
C LYS A 477 -7.93 -8.06 -5.51
N SER A 478 -8.53 -7.13 -6.27
CA SER A 478 -9.26 -5.99 -5.72
C SER A 478 -10.65 -6.42 -5.22
N LEU A 479 -11.28 -5.62 -4.34
CA LEU A 479 -12.63 -5.91 -3.84
C LEU A 479 -13.67 -5.92 -4.96
N GLU A 480 -13.45 -5.11 -5.99
CA GLU A 480 -14.27 -4.98 -7.19
C GLU A 480 -14.13 -6.22 -8.10
N GLU A 481 -12.92 -6.78 -8.24
CA GLU A 481 -12.73 -8.06 -8.92
C GLU A 481 -13.44 -9.20 -8.17
N MET A 482 -13.49 -9.14 -6.84
CA MET A 482 -14.25 -10.11 -6.05
C MET A 482 -15.76 -10.02 -6.34
N ASP A 483 -16.29 -8.84 -6.65
CA ASP A 483 -17.69 -8.67 -7.08
C ASP A 483 -18.01 -9.38 -8.40
N ILE A 484 -17.04 -9.48 -9.30
CA ILE A 484 -17.17 -10.26 -10.53
C ILE A 484 -17.09 -11.75 -10.23
N ILE A 485 -16.10 -12.18 -9.44
CA ILE A 485 -15.89 -13.59 -9.07
C ILE A 485 -17.12 -14.18 -8.38
N PHE A 486 -17.77 -13.41 -7.50
CA PHE A 486 -18.99 -13.84 -6.80
C PHE A 486 -20.27 -13.55 -7.58
N GLY A 487 -20.18 -13.00 -8.79
CA GLY A 487 -21.31 -12.74 -9.67
C GLY A 487 -22.26 -11.65 -9.15
N SER A 488 -21.83 -10.78 -8.24
CA SER A 488 -22.58 -9.59 -7.82
C SER A 488 -22.87 -8.70 -9.04
N VAL A 489 -21.86 -8.56 -9.91
CA VAL A 489 -21.88 -7.76 -11.13
C VAL A 489 -21.23 -8.60 -12.23
N SER A 490 -21.83 -8.66 -13.42
CA SER A 490 -21.15 -9.30 -14.56
C SER A 490 -20.01 -8.41 -15.06
N GLN A 491 -19.00 -9.01 -15.72
CA GLN A 491 -17.94 -8.23 -16.36
C GLN A 491 -18.52 -7.17 -17.29
N GLU A 492 -19.51 -7.55 -18.11
CA GLU A 492 -20.19 -6.63 -19.04
C GLU A 492 -20.91 -5.48 -18.32
N GLN A 493 -21.62 -5.75 -17.22
CA GLN A 493 -22.26 -4.69 -16.43
C GLN A 493 -21.24 -3.78 -15.77
N ARG A 494 -20.09 -4.32 -15.34
CA ARG A 494 -19.01 -3.51 -14.76
C ARG A 494 -18.39 -2.62 -15.82
N ASP A 495 -18.08 -3.18 -16.99
CA ASP A 495 -17.55 -2.43 -18.12
C ASP A 495 -18.55 -1.39 -18.63
N ALA A 496 -19.85 -1.72 -18.64
CA ALA A 496 -20.92 -0.78 -18.98
C ALA A 496 -21.07 0.32 -17.92
N LYS A 497 -20.93 0.01 -16.62
CA LYS A 497 -20.93 1.01 -15.53
C LYS A 497 -19.70 1.90 -15.62
N ILE A 498 -18.52 1.34 -15.91
CA ILE A 498 -17.30 2.11 -16.16
C ILE A 498 -17.54 3.06 -17.34
N LYS A 499 -18.11 2.58 -18.45
CA LYS A 499 -18.46 3.42 -19.61
C LYS A 499 -19.56 4.44 -19.30
N GLU A 500 -20.55 4.10 -18.48
CA GLU A 500 -21.62 5.02 -18.05
C GLU A 500 -21.06 6.11 -17.14
N THR A 501 -20.19 5.75 -16.19
CA THR A 501 -19.50 6.70 -15.31
C THR A 501 -18.49 7.54 -16.10
N GLU A 502 -17.79 6.96 -17.07
CA GLU A 502 -16.95 7.67 -18.04
C GLU A 502 -17.79 8.68 -18.83
N ARG A 503 -18.95 8.26 -19.38
CA ARG A 503 -19.90 9.15 -20.06
C ARG A 503 -20.55 10.18 -19.14
N ALA A 504 -20.81 9.87 -17.87
CA ALA A 504 -21.37 10.80 -16.90
C ALA A 504 -20.32 11.82 -16.47
N ILE A 505 -19.07 11.41 -16.31
CA ILE A 505 -17.93 12.32 -16.15
C ILE A 505 -17.80 13.19 -17.41
N GLU A 506 -17.88 12.62 -18.62
CA GLU A 506 -17.93 13.37 -19.88
C GLU A 506 -19.12 14.33 -19.94
N HIS A 507 -20.31 13.92 -19.50
CA HIS A 507 -21.53 14.71 -19.49
C HIS A 507 -21.48 15.84 -18.45
N ASP A 508 -21.01 15.59 -17.23
CA ASP A 508 -20.80 16.61 -16.20
C ASP A 508 -19.74 17.62 -16.65
N LEU A 509 -18.69 17.16 -17.35
CA LEU A 509 -17.71 18.03 -18.04
C LEU A 509 -18.35 18.82 -19.20
N HIS A 510 -19.37 18.28 -19.86
CA HIS A 510 -20.16 18.95 -20.91
C HIS A 510 -21.21 19.91 -20.35
N GLU A 511 -21.87 19.61 -19.22
CA GLU A 511 -22.84 20.48 -18.54
C GLU A 511 -22.14 21.65 -17.83
N THR A 512 -20.99 21.44 -17.20
CA THR A 512 -20.16 22.57 -16.72
C THR A 512 -19.66 23.44 -17.88
N ARG A 513 -19.45 22.87 -19.08
CA ARG A 513 -19.23 23.62 -20.33
C ARG A 513 -20.50 24.32 -20.85
N SER A 514 -21.69 23.72 -20.70
CA SER A 514 -22.95 24.30 -21.16
C SER A 514 -23.48 25.40 -20.24
N ASP A 515 -23.34 25.28 -18.92
CA ASP A 515 -23.69 26.32 -17.94
C ASP A 515 -22.75 27.51 -18.04
N SER A 516 -21.46 27.27 -18.31
CA SER A 516 -20.54 28.35 -18.67
C SER A 516 -20.89 28.95 -20.04
N SER A 517 -21.41 28.17 -20.99
CA SER A 517 -21.94 28.71 -22.26
C SER A 517 -23.26 29.48 -22.10
N ALA A 518 -24.18 29.08 -21.20
CA ALA A 518 -25.47 29.72 -20.97
C ALA A 518 -25.33 31.00 -20.12
N TYR A 519 -24.36 31.05 -19.21
CA TYR A 519 -23.93 32.30 -18.56
C TYR A 519 -23.31 33.28 -19.56
N VAL A 520 -22.59 32.77 -20.57
CA VAL A 520 -22.06 33.57 -21.68
C VAL A 520 -23.18 33.98 -22.64
N GLU A 521 -24.15 33.11 -22.94
CA GLU A 521 -25.22 33.33 -23.93
C GLU A 521 -26.31 34.30 -23.43
N ASN A 522 -26.64 34.29 -22.13
CA ASN A 522 -27.51 35.30 -21.51
C ASN A 522 -26.84 36.68 -21.45
N ASN A 523 -25.51 36.75 -21.34
CA ASN A 523 -24.77 38.01 -21.49
C ASN A 523 -24.62 38.41 -22.98
N SER A 524 -24.54 37.43 -23.89
CA SER A 524 -24.39 37.64 -25.35
C SER A 524 -25.68 38.12 -26.01
N ASN A 525 -26.86 37.70 -25.55
CA ASN A 525 -28.16 38.14 -26.08
C ASN A 525 -28.50 39.61 -25.73
N SER A 526 -27.85 40.22 -24.74
CA SER A 526 -27.93 41.67 -24.52
C SER A 526 -27.03 42.47 -25.49
N LEU A 527 -26.02 41.80 -26.07
CA LEU A 527 -24.98 42.41 -26.91
C LEU A 527 -25.19 42.19 -28.43
N LEU A 528 -26.01 41.22 -28.84
CA LEU A 528 -26.25 40.86 -30.25
C LEU A 528 -27.50 41.49 -30.87
N ARG A 529 -27.88 42.71 -30.48
CA ARG A 529 -28.89 43.52 -31.19
C ARG A 529 -28.33 44.37 -32.33
N HIS A 530 -27.02 44.37 -32.55
CA HIS A 530 -26.40 45.11 -33.63
C HIS A 530 -25.53 44.17 -34.44
N LEU A 531 -25.75 44.18 -35.76
CA LEU A 531 -24.96 43.55 -36.83
C LEU A 531 -25.46 42.17 -37.32
N ARG A 532 -26.30 42.24 -38.36
CA ARG A 532 -26.39 41.30 -39.50
C ARG A 532 -25.70 41.98 -40.70
N PRO A 533 -25.52 41.31 -41.88
CA PRO A 533 -25.32 39.88 -42.21
C PRO A 533 -24.05 39.71 -43.11
N SER A 534 -23.56 38.52 -43.49
CA SER A 534 -24.12 37.73 -44.59
C SER A 534 -23.21 36.55 -45.02
N HIS A 535 -23.87 35.41 -45.21
CA HIS A 535 -23.73 34.36 -46.23
C HIS A 535 -22.47 33.45 -46.41
N LEU A 536 -22.84 32.17 -46.64
CA LEU A 536 -22.15 31.00 -47.24
C LEU A 536 -21.67 29.99 -46.18
N SER A 537 -22.40 28.92 -45.80
CA SER A 537 -23.21 27.86 -46.47
C SER A 537 -22.41 26.70 -47.06
N GLY A 538 -22.67 25.50 -46.52
CA GLY A 538 -22.48 24.19 -47.16
C GLY A 538 -21.16 23.51 -46.83
N SER A 539 -21.08 22.21 -46.50
CA SER A 539 -22.07 21.14 -46.40
C SER A 539 -21.39 19.92 -45.74
N GLU A 540 -22.20 19.00 -45.19
CA GLU A 540 -22.17 17.54 -45.41
C GLU A 540 -20.84 16.90 -45.88
N ALA A 541 -20.37 15.72 -45.44
CA ALA A 541 -21.00 14.57 -44.81
C ALA A 541 -19.91 13.52 -44.54
N LEU A 542 -20.09 12.78 -43.44
CA LEU A 542 -20.09 11.32 -43.40
C LEU A 542 -19.55 10.55 -44.63
N ARG A 543 -18.57 9.66 -44.42
CA ARG A 543 -18.60 8.21 -44.76
C ARG A 543 -17.20 7.57 -44.65
N THR A 544 -17.01 6.61 -43.73
CA THR A 544 -16.84 5.13 -43.97
C THR A 544 -15.54 4.74 -44.68
N LEU A 545 -14.81 3.65 -44.43
CA LEU A 545 -15.00 2.40 -43.70
C LEU A 545 -13.61 1.69 -43.65
N HIS A 546 -13.38 0.84 -42.64
CA HIS A 546 -12.60 -0.41 -42.67
C HIS A 546 -11.09 -0.45 -42.98
N LEU A 547 -10.30 -0.85 -41.98
CA LEU A 547 -9.56 -2.13 -41.86
C LEU A 547 -8.33 -1.94 -40.94
N ASP A 548 -8.32 -2.58 -39.78
CA ASP A 548 -7.19 -3.44 -39.37
C ASP A 548 -7.46 -4.14 -38.03
N MET A 549 -7.56 -5.47 -38.11
CA MET A 549 -7.49 -6.37 -36.96
C MET A 549 -6.03 -6.80 -36.75
N SER A 550 -5.27 -6.08 -35.93
CA SER A 550 -4.05 -6.65 -35.30
C SER A 550 -3.43 -5.77 -34.21
N VAL A 551 -4.19 -5.22 -33.23
CA VAL A 551 -3.56 -4.65 -32.01
C VAL A 551 -4.53 -4.74 -30.83
N HIS A 552 -4.66 -5.89 -30.17
CA HIS A 552 -5.49 -6.03 -28.96
C HIS A 552 -4.69 -6.65 -27.81
N THR A 553 -3.71 -5.90 -27.30
CA THR A 553 -3.18 -6.08 -25.92
C THR A 553 -2.43 -4.85 -25.36
N LYS A 554 -2.68 -3.63 -25.87
CA LYS A 554 -2.09 -2.38 -25.32
C LYS A 554 -3.08 -1.52 -24.51
N THR A 555 -4.38 -1.76 -24.60
CA THR A 555 -5.42 -0.77 -24.25
C THR A 555 -6.05 -1.02 -22.88
N GLN A 556 -5.26 -0.92 -21.81
CA GLN A 556 -5.80 -0.81 -20.43
C GLN A 556 -4.99 0.14 -19.52
N LEU A 557 -3.98 0.83 -20.05
CA LEU A 557 -3.10 1.73 -19.29
C LEU A 557 -2.98 3.14 -19.89
N ILE A 558 -3.62 3.38 -21.03
CA ILE A 558 -3.51 4.59 -21.84
C ILE A 558 -4.95 5.08 -22.04
N LEU A 559 -5.23 6.35 -21.69
CA LEU A 559 -6.59 6.89 -21.85
C LEU A 559 -7.03 6.82 -23.32
N PRO A 560 -8.31 6.54 -23.62
CA PRO A 560 -8.84 6.54 -25.00
C PRO A 560 -8.55 7.84 -25.76
N GLU A 561 -8.47 8.96 -25.05
CA GLU A 561 -8.11 10.27 -25.57
C GLU A 561 -6.62 10.36 -25.90
N THR A 562 -5.74 9.79 -25.08
CA THR A 562 -4.31 9.61 -25.38
C THR A 562 -4.13 8.75 -26.63
N GLU A 563 -4.94 7.69 -26.82
CA GLU A 563 -4.96 6.92 -28.08
C GLU A 563 -5.47 7.75 -29.27
N ARG A 564 -6.52 8.56 -29.09
CA ARG A 564 -7.08 9.42 -30.14
C ARG A 564 -6.09 10.50 -30.56
N VAL A 565 -5.42 11.14 -29.60
CA VAL A 565 -4.33 12.10 -29.83
C VAL A 565 -3.15 11.39 -30.49
N ALA A 566 -2.75 10.20 -30.03
CA ALA A 566 -1.69 9.41 -30.66
C ALA A 566 -2.01 9.06 -32.12
N ARG A 567 -3.27 8.75 -32.47
CA ARG A 567 -3.73 8.50 -33.86
C ARG A 567 -3.78 9.78 -34.70
N LYS A 568 -4.26 10.90 -34.15
CA LYS A 568 -4.26 12.22 -34.82
C LYS A 568 -2.82 12.67 -35.11
N ILE A 569 -1.91 12.47 -34.17
CA ILE A 569 -0.48 12.75 -34.31
C ILE A 569 0.19 11.82 -35.32
N ALA A 570 -0.16 10.52 -35.36
CA ALA A 570 0.36 9.59 -36.36
C ALA A 570 0.01 9.97 -37.82
N SER A 571 -1.03 10.81 -38.02
CA SER A 571 -1.41 11.35 -39.33
C SER A 571 -0.63 12.61 -39.74
N ILE A 572 0.15 13.20 -38.83
CA ILE A 572 1.03 14.34 -39.10
C ILE A 572 2.41 13.78 -39.45
N GLN A 573 3.00 14.18 -40.59
CA GLN A 573 4.38 13.80 -40.92
C GLN A 573 5.33 14.35 -39.84
N LEU A 574 5.85 13.44 -39.00
CA LEU A 574 6.66 13.75 -37.81
C LEU A 574 7.97 12.97 -37.87
N THR A 575 8.82 13.29 -38.83
CA THR A 575 10.22 12.87 -38.81
C THR A 575 11.05 14.08 -38.39
N GLY A 576 11.95 13.92 -37.42
CA GLY A 576 13.00 14.89 -37.13
C GLY A 576 14.02 14.98 -38.28
N ALA A 577 15.22 15.50 -38.02
CA ALA A 577 16.27 15.55 -39.03
C ALA A 577 16.46 14.18 -39.72
N PRO A 578 16.46 14.12 -41.07
CA PRO A 578 16.52 12.85 -41.82
C PRO A 578 17.83 12.07 -41.62
N ALA A 579 18.87 12.73 -41.09
CA ALA A 579 20.12 12.13 -40.69
C ALA A 579 20.76 12.94 -39.55
N PRO A 580 21.63 12.32 -38.72
CA PRO A 580 22.39 13.03 -37.69
C PRO A 580 23.20 14.19 -38.26
N LEU A 581 23.17 15.33 -37.57
CA LEU A 581 23.87 16.54 -37.99
C LEU A 581 25.35 16.48 -37.60
N LYS A 582 26.21 16.95 -38.50
CA LYS A 582 27.63 17.12 -38.25
C LYS A 582 27.89 18.51 -37.70
N LEU A 583 28.65 18.59 -36.61
CA LEU A 583 29.12 19.86 -36.04
C LEU A 583 30.02 20.56 -37.06
N GLY A 584 29.72 21.81 -37.38
CA GLY A 584 30.57 22.70 -38.17
C GLY A 584 31.70 23.31 -37.34
N THR A 585 32.31 24.37 -37.87
CA THR A 585 33.48 25.04 -37.28
C THR A 585 33.16 26.45 -36.79
N SER A 586 31.89 26.89 -36.82
CA SER A 586 31.55 28.30 -36.55
C SER A 586 31.74 28.68 -35.08
N LEU A 587 31.86 27.69 -34.19
CA LEU A 587 32.13 27.89 -32.77
C LEU A 587 33.60 27.74 -32.39
N ASP A 588 34.49 27.38 -33.31
CA ASP A 588 35.89 27.04 -32.99
C ASP A 588 36.71 28.23 -32.48
N SER A 589 36.42 29.43 -33.00
CA SER A 589 37.03 30.68 -32.54
C SER A 589 36.49 31.16 -31.19
N ILE A 590 35.34 30.63 -30.74
CA ILE A 590 34.71 31.02 -29.48
C ILE A 590 35.29 30.18 -28.34
N LYS A 591 35.97 30.85 -27.41
CA LYS A 591 36.57 30.21 -26.24
C LYS A 591 35.48 29.58 -25.35
N LYS A 592 35.65 28.29 -25.05
CA LYS A 592 34.73 27.47 -24.25
C LYS A 592 35.48 26.35 -23.54
N SER A 593 34.93 25.83 -22.45
CA SER A 593 35.47 24.71 -21.68
C SER A 593 34.38 23.70 -21.35
N ASN A 594 34.72 22.42 -21.30
CA ASN A 594 33.78 21.40 -20.85
C ASN A 594 33.68 21.42 -19.32
N SER A 595 32.47 21.56 -18.79
CA SER A 595 32.24 21.61 -17.34
C SER A 595 32.54 20.27 -16.67
N THR A 596 32.27 19.17 -17.37
CA THR A 596 32.74 17.82 -17.00
C THR A 596 33.17 17.07 -18.27
N PRO A 597 33.91 15.95 -18.17
CA PRO A 597 34.25 15.14 -19.35
C PRO A 597 33.02 14.69 -20.15
N LEU A 598 31.94 14.30 -19.47
CA LEU A 598 30.80 13.64 -20.10
C LEU A 598 29.66 14.59 -20.50
N ILE A 599 29.41 15.65 -19.73
CA ILE A 599 28.26 16.54 -19.89
C ILE A 599 28.63 18.00 -19.56
N GLY A 600 27.99 18.96 -20.20
CA GLY A 600 28.17 20.37 -19.91
C GLY A 600 29.32 21.01 -20.69
N THR A 601 29.06 22.20 -21.23
CA THR A 601 30.07 23.09 -21.82
C THR A 601 29.75 24.54 -21.43
N GLU A 602 30.71 25.24 -20.84
CA GLU A 602 30.59 26.64 -20.46
C GLU A 602 31.37 27.51 -21.44
N PHE A 603 30.71 28.52 -21.99
CA PHE A 603 31.34 29.51 -22.86
C PHE A 603 32.05 30.57 -22.03
N ALA A 604 33.16 31.11 -22.54
CA ALA A 604 33.92 32.13 -21.83
C ALA A 604 33.07 33.37 -21.52
N ARG A 605 33.36 34.03 -20.39
CA ARG A 605 32.76 35.32 -20.06
C ARG A 605 33.02 36.33 -21.18
N GLY A 606 32.01 37.15 -21.48
CA GLY A 606 32.03 38.11 -22.57
C GLY A 606 31.38 37.62 -23.87
N VAL A 607 31.16 36.31 -24.04
CA VAL A 607 30.39 35.79 -25.18
C VAL A 607 28.91 36.08 -24.95
N GLN A 608 28.30 36.93 -25.79
CA GLN A 608 26.89 37.32 -25.69
C GLN A 608 26.02 36.62 -26.74
N LEU A 609 24.98 35.91 -26.29
CA LEU A 609 24.01 35.25 -27.18
C LEU A 609 23.28 36.25 -28.08
N SER A 610 23.06 37.49 -27.63
CA SER A 610 22.43 38.55 -28.42
C SER A 610 23.29 38.96 -29.62
N GLU A 611 24.61 38.94 -29.49
CA GLU A 611 25.56 39.20 -30.58
C GLU A 611 25.59 38.02 -31.56
N LEU A 612 25.60 36.79 -31.05
CA LEU A 612 25.56 35.59 -31.89
C LEU A 612 24.27 35.52 -32.73
N LEU A 613 23.13 35.96 -32.18
CA LEU A 613 21.84 36.06 -32.89
C LEU A 613 21.81 37.13 -33.98
N LYS A 614 22.70 38.13 -33.91
CA LYS A 614 22.78 39.27 -34.84
C LYS A 614 23.97 39.16 -35.80
N ALA A 615 24.84 38.16 -35.62
CA ALA A 615 25.98 37.93 -36.49
C ALA A 615 25.54 37.66 -37.95
N PRO A 616 26.34 38.03 -38.96
CA PRO A 616 26.01 37.78 -40.37
C PRO A 616 25.77 36.29 -40.68
N ASN A 617 26.47 35.40 -39.99
CA ASN A 617 26.34 33.95 -40.08
C ASN A 617 25.61 33.34 -38.86
N ALA A 618 24.66 34.09 -38.27
CA ALA A 618 23.94 33.66 -37.07
C ALA A 618 23.33 32.26 -37.20
N ASP A 619 22.76 31.89 -38.34
CA ASP A 619 22.12 30.58 -38.51
C ASP A 619 23.12 29.42 -38.44
N GLU A 620 24.33 29.58 -38.98
CA GLU A 620 25.40 28.60 -38.85
C GLU A 620 25.84 28.46 -37.38
N ILE A 621 26.02 29.61 -36.71
CA ILE A 621 26.41 29.66 -35.29
C ILE A 621 25.36 29.00 -34.40
N ILE A 622 24.08 29.34 -34.56
CA ILE A 622 22.99 28.78 -33.75
C ILE A 622 22.80 27.29 -34.05
N LYS A 623 22.99 26.85 -35.30
CA LYS A 623 22.96 25.42 -35.65
C LYS A 623 24.09 24.64 -34.97
N ASP A 624 25.33 25.13 -35.05
CA ASP A 624 26.47 24.49 -34.38
C ASP A 624 26.31 24.54 -32.85
N LEU A 625 25.67 25.59 -32.32
CA LEU A 625 25.31 25.69 -30.91
C LEU A 625 24.31 24.60 -30.53
N ALA A 626 23.25 24.42 -31.32
CA ALA A 626 22.23 23.39 -31.11
C ALA A 626 22.83 21.98 -31.15
N ILE A 627 23.72 21.69 -32.11
CA ILE A 627 24.44 20.42 -32.19
C ILE A 627 25.32 20.22 -30.96
N THR A 628 26.05 21.26 -30.53
CA THR A 628 26.88 21.22 -29.32
C THR A 628 26.02 20.93 -28.09
N ILE A 629 24.87 21.58 -27.94
CA ILE A 629 23.91 21.32 -26.84
C ILE A 629 23.46 19.86 -26.89
N SER A 630 23.08 19.35 -28.05
CA SER A 630 22.61 17.96 -28.22
C SER A 630 23.69 16.91 -27.95
N GLN A 631 24.97 17.21 -28.22
CA GLN A 631 26.10 16.32 -27.93
C GLN A 631 26.57 16.39 -26.47
N ARG A 632 26.45 17.57 -25.85
CA ARG A 632 26.97 17.86 -24.50
C ARG A 632 25.88 17.89 -23.43
N GLY A 633 24.62 17.73 -23.82
CA GLY A 633 23.44 17.76 -22.95
C GLY A 633 23.01 19.18 -22.56
N VAL A 634 23.93 20.01 -22.09
CA VAL A 634 23.66 21.38 -21.61
C VAL A 634 24.86 22.28 -21.86
N ILE A 635 24.59 23.56 -22.12
CA ILE A 635 25.61 24.61 -22.18
C ILE A 635 25.26 25.79 -21.28
N PHE A 636 26.29 26.55 -20.89
CA PHE A 636 26.18 27.64 -19.94
C PHE A 636 26.82 28.92 -20.46
N PHE A 637 26.18 30.04 -20.14
CA PHE A 637 26.67 31.40 -20.36
C PHE A 637 26.50 32.23 -19.09
N ARG A 638 27.45 33.13 -18.86
CA ARG A 638 27.43 34.07 -17.74
C ARG A 638 27.10 35.48 -18.23
N ASP A 639 26.44 36.25 -17.37
CA ASP A 639 26.21 37.69 -17.56
C ASP A 639 25.64 38.06 -18.94
N GLN A 640 24.46 37.53 -19.27
CA GLN A 640 23.84 37.68 -20.59
C GLN A 640 22.87 38.86 -20.65
N ASN A 641 23.01 39.71 -21.67
CA ASN A 641 22.10 40.83 -21.95
C ASN A 641 20.88 40.45 -22.81
N LEU A 642 20.65 39.14 -23.03
CA LEU A 642 19.59 38.63 -23.88
C LEU A 642 18.19 39.09 -23.41
N THR A 643 17.43 39.71 -24.30
CA THR A 643 16.03 40.11 -24.05
C THR A 643 15.08 38.93 -24.16
N ILE A 644 13.84 39.07 -23.67
CA ILE A 644 12.82 38.00 -23.76
C ILE A 644 12.52 37.65 -25.22
N ASP A 645 12.37 38.63 -26.10
CA ASP A 645 12.10 38.40 -27.53
C ASP A 645 13.28 37.71 -28.23
N GLU A 646 14.52 38.10 -27.90
CA GLU A 646 15.70 37.42 -28.41
C GLU A 646 15.82 35.99 -27.85
N GLN A 647 15.41 35.74 -26.61
CA GLN A 647 15.36 34.41 -26.01
C GLN A 647 14.30 33.52 -26.70
N LYS A 648 13.12 34.06 -27.01
CA LYS A 648 12.09 33.39 -27.82
C LYS A 648 12.62 33.05 -29.21
N LYS A 649 13.25 34.03 -29.88
CA LYS A 649 13.85 33.86 -31.20
C LYS A 649 14.95 32.79 -31.20
N LEU A 650 15.81 32.77 -30.18
CA LEU A 650 16.83 31.75 -30.01
C LEU A 650 16.20 30.35 -29.84
N GLY A 651 15.22 30.22 -28.94
CA GLY A 651 14.51 28.96 -28.72
C GLY A 651 13.87 28.41 -30.00
N ALA A 652 13.22 29.26 -30.78
CA ALA A 652 12.64 28.89 -32.07
C ALA A 652 13.71 28.42 -33.06
N LYS A 653 14.78 29.21 -33.24
CA LYS A 653 15.87 28.91 -34.18
C LYS A 653 16.63 27.64 -33.87
N LEU A 654 16.89 27.33 -32.59
CA LEU A 654 17.60 26.10 -32.20
C LEU A 654 16.90 24.85 -32.76
N GLY A 655 15.58 24.77 -32.59
CA GLY A 655 14.79 23.67 -33.12
C GLY A 655 14.66 23.70 -34.64
N GLU A 656 14.38 24.87 -35.23
CA GLU A 656 14.19 25.02 -36.69
C GLU A 656 15.45 24.61 -37.47
N LEU A 657 16.61 25.09 -37.05
CA LEU A 657 17.90 24.82 -37.70
C LEU A 657 18.40 23.38 -37.48
N THR A 658 17.81 22.66 -36.52
CA THR A 658 18.07 21.24 -36.28
C THR A 658 16.98 20.32 -36.83
N GLY A 659 16.02 20.86 -37.57
CA GLY A 659 15.03 20.08 -38.32
C GLY A 659 13.84 19.61 -37.49
N LYS A 660 13.41 20.38 -36.48
CA LYS A 660 12.10 20.14 -35.84
C LYS A 660 10.95 20.28 -36.85
N PRO A 661 9.81 19.60 -36.65
CA PRO A 661 8.64 19.77 -37.51
C PRO A 661 8.16 21.22 -37.57
N ALA A 662 7.72 21.68 -38.76
CA ALA A 662 7.23 23.06 -38.94
C ALA A 662 6.01 23.39 -38.05
N SER A 663 5.25 22.39 -37.64
CA SER A 663 4.13 22.49 -36.69
C SER A 663 4.55 22.68 -35.24
N SER A 664 5.82 22.42 -34.89
CA SER A 664 6.34 22.52 -33.52
C SER A 664 6.87 23.93 -33.26
N LYS A 665 6.14 24.71 -32.47
CA LYS A 665 6.48 26.10 -32.11
C LYS A 665 7.10 26.18 -30.71
N LEU A 666 7.05 27.35 -30.08
CA LEU A 666 7.38 27.49 -28.67
C LEU A 666 6.21 26.97 -27.82
N HIS A 667 6.54 26.29 -26.74
CA HIS A 667 5.56 25.69 -25.85
C HIS A 667 4.90 26.75 -24.97
N ILE A 668 3.60 26.62 -24.78
CA ILE A 668 2.81 27.39 -23.82
C ILE A 668 2.52 26.46 -22.64
N HIS A 669 3.04 26.77 -21.44
CA HIS A 669 2.85 25.89 -20.30
C HIS A 669 1.37 25.81 -19.89
N PRO A 670 0.84 24.64 -19.52
CA PRO A 670 -0.59 24.48 -19.20
C PRO A 670 -1.11 25.30 -18.01
N ILE A 671 -0.22 25.92 -17.22
CA ILE A 671 -0.58 26.76 -16.07
C ILE A 671 -0.17 28.22 -16.24
N THR A 672 0.38 28.60 -17.40
CA THR A 672 0.67 30.01 -17.69
C THR A 672 -0.65 30.78 -17.76
N GLU A 673 -0.74 31.91 -17.06
CA GLU A 673 -1.91 32.79 -17.06
C GLU A 673 -2.23 33.25 -18.48
N GLU A 674 -3.50 33.15 -18.90
CA GLU A 674 -3.97 33.79 -20.13
C GLU A 674 -3.65 35.29 -20.06
N THR A 675 -2.93 35.83 -21.05
CA THR A 675 -2.46 37.23 -21.09
C THR A 675 -1.28 37.58 -20.17
N SER A 676 -0.38 36.62 -19.92
CA SER A 676 0.90 36.88 -19.23
C SER A 676 1.63 38.11 -19.79
N GLU A 677 2.08 39.02 -18.92
CA GLU A 677 2.78 40.26 -19.31
C GLU A 677 4.07 40.00 -20.13
N LEU A 678 4.69 38.83 -19.96
CA LEU A 678 5.89 38.40 -20.70
C LEU A 678 5.56 37.60 -21.98
N GLY A 679 4.28 37.42 -22.26
CA GLY A 679 3.74 36.54 -23.30
C GLY A 679 3.56 35.10 -22.83
N ASP A 680 2.72 34.38 -23.57
CA ASP A 680 2.23 33.04 -23.22
C ASP A 680 3.30 31.95 -23.30
N GLU A 681 4.33 32.17 -24.12
CA GLU A 681 5.44 31.23 -24.35
C GLU A 681 6.54 31.33 -23.28
N ILE A 682 6.40 32.25 -22.31
CA ILE A 682 7.35 32.41 -21.20
C ILE A 682 6.80 31.74 -19.95
N SER A 683 7.58 30.80 -19.40
CA SER A 683 7.35 30.23 -18.08
C SER A 683 8.22 30.95 -17.05
N ILE A 684 7.61 31.67 -16.12
CA ILE A 684 8.32 32.29 -14.99
C ILE A 684 8.64 31.21 -13.97
N ILE A 685 9.93 30.89 -13.83
CA ILE A 685 10.45 29.93 -12.85
C ILE A 685 10.82 30.69 -11.59
N SER A 686 9.89 30.71 -10.63
CA SER A 686 10.04 31.43 -9.36
C SER A 686 9.96 30.47 -8.17
N SER A 687 10.82 30.69 -7.18
CA SER A 687 10.70 30.05 -5.86
C SER A 687 9.39 30.40 -5.14
N ASP A 688 8.80 31.57 -5.42
CA ASP A 688 7.59 32.08 -4.74
C ASP A 688 6.28 31.55 -5.37
N ARG A 689 6.20 31.47 -6.70
CA ARG A 689 5.01 30.96 -7.41
C ARG A 689 4.84 29.44 -7.25
N SER A 690 5.87 28.78 -6.76
CA SER A 690 5.79 27.38 -6.37
C SER A 690 5.16 27.33 -4.96
N ASN A 691 3.85 27.06 -4.85
CA ASN A 691 3.29 26.53 -3.59
C ASN A 691 4.01 25.20 -3.19
N TYR A 692 4.73 24.61 -4.14
CA TYR A 692 5.81 23.62 -3.98
C TYR A 692 6.98 24.04 -3.07
N SER A 693 7.20 25.33 -2.76
CA SER A 693 8.26 25.75 -1.83
C SER A 693 7.91 25.39 -0.39
N LYS A 694 6.62 25.25 -0.05
CA LYS A 694 6.19 24.73 1.25
C LYS A 694 6.47 23.24 1.40
N SER A 695 6.22 22.41 0.37
CA SER A 695 6.55 20.97 0.40
C SER A 695 8.06 20.70 0.41
N ARG A 696 8.88 21.65 -0.08
CA ARG A 696 10.35 21.56 -0.10
C ARG A 696 11.04 22.06 1.17
N SER A 697 10.29 22.59 2.14
CA SER A 697 10.81 22.90 3.48
C SER A 697 10.99 21.63 4.34
N ASP A 698 10.38 20.52 3.94
CA ASP A 698 10.57 19.22 4.57
C ASP A 698 11.91 18.60 4.15
N ARG A 699 12.92 18.79 5.02
CA ARG A 699 14.28 18.22 4.88
C ARG A 699 14.30 16.68 4.91
N THR A 700 13.17 16.01 5.16
CA THR A 700 13.06 14.55 5.10
C THR A 700 12.80 14.03 3.69
N THR A 701 12.32 14.88 2.77
CA THR A 701 12.20 14.54 1.34
C THR A 701 13.56 14.60 0.66
N LEU A 702 13.86 13.62 -0.21
CA LEU A 702 15.12 13.61 -0.95
C LEU A 702 15.05 14.64 -2.07
N SER A 703 15.97 15.60 -2.10
CA SER A 703 16.07 16.60 -3.18
C SER A 703 16.27 15.96 -4.57
N ALA A 704 16.75 14.72 -4.61
CA ALA A 704 16.89 13.91 -5.82
C ALA A 704 15.56 13.35 -6.36
N ALA A 705 14.41 13.56 -5.71
CA ALA A 705 13.12 13.06 -6.23
C ALA A 705 12.62 13.84 -7.47
N ASN A 706 13.15 15.05 -7.72
CA ASN A 706 12.62 15.99 -8.72
C ASN A 706 13.32 15.94 -10.09
N TRP A 707 14.15 14.94 -10.39
CA TRP A 707 14.79 14.84 -11.72
C TRP A 707 13.74 14.68 -12.82
N HIS A 708 13.86 15.49 -13.88
CA HIS A 708 12.97 15.41 -15.04
C HIS A 708 13.58 15.97 -16.32
N ALA A 709 13.06 15.51 -17.46
CA ALA A 709 13.11 16.26 -18.70
C ALA A 709 11.82 17.07 -18.82
N ASP A 710 11.88 18.27 -19.40
CA ASP A 710 10.71 19.14 -19.45
C ASP A 710 9.58 18.53 -20.28
N ILE A 711 8.36 18.70 -19.78
CA ILE A 711 7.10 18.48 -20.50
C ILE A 711 6.97 17.12 -21.20
N THR A 712 7.59 16.07 -20.68
CA THR A 712 7.49 14.71 -21.26
C THR A 712 6.08 14.11 -21.19
N PHE A 713 5.13 14.79 -20.54
CA PHE A 713 3.72 14.44 -20.53
C PHE A 713 2.96 14.99 -21.76
N GLU A 714 3.60 15.83 -22.58
CA GLU A 714 3.06 16.29 -23.85
C GLU A 714 3.39 15.28 -24.96
N PRO A 715 2.45 14.96 -25.86
CA PRO A 715 2.71 14.06 -26.98
C PRO A 715 3.85 14.51 -27.91
N VAL A 716 4.02 15.82 -28.07
CA VAL A 716 5.18 16.46 -28.71
C VAL A 716 5.95 17.23 -27.64
N PRO A 717 6.93 16.59 -26.97
CA PRO A 717 7.67 17.19 -25.87
C PRO A 717 8.76 18.15 -26.37
N SER A 718 9.47 18.76 -25.41
CA SER A 718 10.51 19.75 -25.71
C SER A 718 11.72 19.15 -26.43
N ASP A 719 12.26 19.89 -27.41
CA ASP A 719 13.64 19.70 -27.87
C ASP A 719 14.63 20.44 -26.96
N TYR A 720 14.56 21.78 -26.93
CA TYR A 720 15.45 22.64 -26.16
C TYR A 720 14.69 23.49 -25.14
N ALA A 721 15.32 23.72 -24.00
CA ALA A 721 14.88 24.72 -23.03
C ALA A 721 16.01 25.70 -22.72
N ILE A 722 15.63 26.97 -22.55
CA ILE A 722 16.52 28.09 -22.23
C ILE A 722 16.00 28.73 -20.95
N LEU A 723 16.82 28.77 -19.91
CA LEU A 723 16.48 29.44 -18.65
C LEU A 723 17.51 30.55 -18.36
N LYS A 724 17.01 31.78 -18.19
CA LYS A 724 17.79 32.94 -17.74
C LYS A 724 17.41 33.28 -16.30
N ILE A 725 18.34 33.22 -15.35
CA ILE A 725 18.10 33.65 -13.97
C ILE A 725 18.48 35.13 -13.83
N HIS A 726 17.51 36.00 -13.52
CA HIS A 726 17.72 37.44 -13.33
C HIS A 726 17.65 37.87 -11.86
N THR A 727 17.02 37.07 -11.00
CA THR A 727 16.92 37.31 -9.55
C THR A 727 17.54 36.14 -8.79
N LEU A 728 18.54 36.44 -7.97
CA LEU A 728 19.25 35.49 -7.11
C LEU A 728 18.77 35.57 -5.65
N PRO A 729 18.83 34.46 -4.91
CA PRO A 729 18.57 34.44 -3.48
C PRO A 729 19.65 35.21 -2.69
N VAL A 730 19.26 35.95 -1.66
CA VAL A 730 20.17 36.72 -0.81
C VAL A 730 20.23 36.08 0.58
N ILE A 731 21.35 35.46 0.92
CA ILE A 731 21.54 34.81 2.23
C ILE A 731 22.61 35.58 3.00
N ASP A 732 22.32 35.94 4.25
CA ASP A 732 23.21 36.70 5.13
C ASP A 732 23.76 38.02 4.51
N GLY A 733 22.97 38.64 3.63
CA GLY A 733 23.32 39.90 2.97
C GLY A 733 24.14 39.74 1.68
N GLU A 734 24.47 38.52 1.26
CA GLU A 734 25.19 38.25 0.01
C GLU A 734 24.28 37.57 -1.02
N GLU A 735 24.40 37.98 -2.30
CA GLU A 735 23.78 37.25 -3.40
C GLU A 735 24.41 35.85 -3.48
N THR A 736 23.62 34.84 -3.12
CA THR A 736 23.98 33.44 -3.23
C THR A 736 23.40 32.86 -4.51
N GLY A 737 24.01 31.80 -5.05
CA GLY A 737 23.54 31.21 -6.31
C GLY A 737 22.21 30.47 -6.14
N GLY A 738 22.28 29.19 -5.84
CA GLY A 738 21.12 28.31 -5.77
C GLY A 738 21.15 27.42 -6.99
N ASP A 739 21.49 26.15 -6.83
CA ASP A 739 22.10 25.43 -7.94
C ASP A 739 21.06 24.70 -8.80
N THR A 740 21.49 24.21 -9.96
CA THR A 740 20.75 23.25 -10.77
C THR A 740 21.71 22.19 -11.26
N LEU A 741 21.27 20.95 -11.25
CA LEU A 741 22.04 19.80 -11.73
C LEU A 741 21.40 19.27 -13.01
N TRP A 742 22.24 18.80 -13.93
CA TRP A 742 21.86 18.11 -15.16
C TRP A 742 22.49 16.72 -15.20
N ALA A 743 21.85 15.77 -15.85
CA ALA A 743 22.28 14.37 -15.96
C ALA A 743 22.12 13.86 -17.40
N SER A 744 23.14 13.20 -17.94
CA SER A 744 23.16 12.75 -19.33
C SER A 744 22.39 11.45 -19.52
N GLY A 745 21.31 11.47 -20.28
CA GLY A 745 20.54 10.27 -20.63
C GLY A 745 21.28 9.31 -21.56
N TYR A 746 22.26 9.80 -22.34
CA TYR A 746 23.17 8.95 -23.12
C TYR A 746 24.05 8.10 -22.20
N GLU A 747 24.58 8.70 -21.14
CA GLU A 747 25.44 8.02 -20.18
C GLU A 747 24.67 7.02 -19.32
N VAL A 748 23.38 7.30 -19.06
CA VAL A 748 22.48 6.31 -18.44
C VAL A 748 22.31 5.11 -19.37
N TYR A 749 22.08 5.33 -20.67
CA TYR A 749 21.94 4.25 -21.65
C TYR A 749 23.22 3.41 -21.77
N ASP A 750 24.38 4.06 -21.88
CA ASP A 750 25.68 3.39 -22.04
C ASP A 750 26.09 2.54 -20.83
N ARG A 751 25.46 2.72 -19.66
CA ARG A 751 25.70 1.91 -18.45
C ARG A 751 24.82 0.65 -18.37
N LEU A 752 23.81 0.54 -19.23
CA LEU A 752 22.96 -0.64 -19.28
C LEU A 752 23.75 -1.81 -19.88
N SER A 753 23.50 -3.02 -19.39
CA SER A 753 24.04 -4.20 -20.07
C SER A 753 23.44 -4.31 -21.48
N PRO A 754 24.19 -4.79 -22.49
CA PRO A 754 23.70 -4.84 -23.87
C PRO A 754 22.37 -5.60 -24.03
N SER A 755 22.16 -6.66 -23.25
CA SER A 755 20.90 -7.42 -23.28
C SER A 755 19.73 -6.64 -22.69
N PHE A 756 19.96 -5.93 -21.58
CA PHE A 756 18.92 -5.14 -20.94
C PHE A 756 18.59 -3.88 -21.74
N ALA A 757 19.60 -3.21 -22.31
CA ALA A 757 19.41 -2.09 -23.23
C ALA A 757 18.51 -2.48 -24.41
N LYS A 758 18.83 -3.59 -25.11
CA LYS A 758 18.00 -4.10 -26.22
C LYS A 758 16.58 -4.44 -25.80
N TYR A 759 16.38 -4.97 -24.60
CA TYR A 759 15.05 -5.22 -24.08
C TYR A 759 14.28 -3.90 -23.88
N LEU A 760 14.89 -2.90 -23.25
CA LEU A 760 14.26 -1.61 -23.01
C LEU A 760 13.97 -0.82 -24.30
N GLU A 761 14.75 -1.00 -25.36
CA GLU A 761 14.46 -0.43 -26.69
C GLU A 761 13.12 -0.88 -27.27
N THR A 762 12.57 -2.00 -26.81
CA THR A 762 11.27 -2.52 -27.26
C THR A 762 10.08 -1.95 -26.48
N LEU A 763 10.33 -1.20 -25.40
CA LEU A 763 9.30 -0.79 -24.44
C LEU A 763 8.95 0.69 -24.58
N GLU A 764 7.71 1.00 -24.22
CA GLU A 764 7.19 2.36 -24.12
C GLU A 764 6.79 2.64 -22.66
N ALA A 765 6.67 3.91 -22.27
CA ALA A 765 6.23 4.32 -20.95
C ALA A 765 5.20 5.45 -21.02
N VAL A 766 4.31 5.46 -20.03
CA VAL A 766 3.31 6.50 -19.79
C VAL A 766 3.93 7.62 -18.96
N HIS A 767 3.85 8.83 -19.49
CA HIS A 767 4.27 10.07 -18.85
C HIS A 767 3.04 10.93 -18.55
N GLU A 768 2.93 11.44 -17.34
CA GLU A 768 1.71 12.11 -16.88
C GLU A 768 1.99 13.25 -15.90
N ALA A 769 1.25 14.36 -16.07
CA ALA A 769 1.32 15.54 -15.20
C ALA A 769 -0.05 16.14 -14.85
N ARG A 770 -1.07 15.29 -14.64
CA ARG A 770 -2.39 15.63 -14.09
C ARG A 770 -2.31 16.42 -12.79
N PHE A 771 -1.22 16.32 -12.03
CA PHE A 771 -1.04 17.14 -10.82
C PHE A 771 -1.12 18.65 -11.10
N PHE A 772 -0.81 19.10 -12.33
CA PHE A 772 -0.97 20.50 -12.72
C PHE A 772 -2.42 20.99 -12.69
N ARG A 773 -3.43 20.11 -12.75
CA ARG A 773 -4.84 20.48 -12.54
C ARG A 773 -5.06 21.03 -11.13
N PHE A 774 -4.51 20.35 -10.12
CA PHE A 774 -4.57 20.83 -8.73
C PHE A 774 -3.78 22.12 -8.56
N VAL A 775 -2.63 22.24 -9.21
CA VAL A 775 -1.80 23.46 -9.15
C VAL A 775 -2.52 24.65 -9.78
N ALA A 776 -3.13 24.47 -10.95
CA ALA A 776 -3.92 25.50 -11.63
C ALA A 776 -5.07 25.99 -10.72
N GLY A 777 -5.84 25.05 -10.15
CA GLY A 777 -6.89 25.37 -9.19
C GLY A 777 -6.38 26.10 -7.94
N ALA A 778 -5.24 25.69 -7.39
CA ALA A 778 -4.63 26.34 -6.22
C ALA A 778 -4.06 27.74 -6.52
N LEU A 779 -3.68 28.02 -7.75
CA LEU A 779 -3.24 29.33 -8.22
C LEU A 779 -4.40 30.22 -8.68
N GLY A 780 -5.64 29.71 -8.71
CA GLY A 780 -6.79 30.43 -9.25
C GLY A 780 -6.79 30.54 -10.77
N ASN A 781 -5.92 29.79 -11.46
CA ASN A 781 -5.77 29.81 -12.92
C ASN A 781 -6.53 28.64 -13.54
N LYS A 782 -7.12 28.85 -14.73
CA LYS A 782 -7.63 27.74 -15.54
C LYS A 782 -6.46 27.04 -16.23
N LEU A 783 -6.56 25.71 -16.35
CA LEU A 783 -5.64 24.96 -17.17
C LEU A 783 -5.86 25.31 -18.65
N ARG A 784 -4.78 25.59 -19.39
CA ARG A 784 -4.88 25.84 -20.83
C ARG A 784 -5.16 24.54 -21.58
N ASP A 785 -6.38 24.39 -22.09
CA ASP A 785 -6.83 23.23 -22.86
C ASP A 785 -6.73 23.43 -24.39
N GLY A 786 -6.41 24.65 -24.84
CA GLY A 786 -6.08 24.97 -26.24
C GLY A 786 -4.72 24.44 -26.71
N GLU A 787 -4.31 24.84 -27.92
CA GLU A 787 -3.02 24.46 -28.50
C GLU A 787 -1.85 25.04 -27.71
N ARG A 788 -0.97 24.17 -27.22
CA ARG A 788 0.22 24.53 -26.44
C ARG A 788 1.50 24.52 -27.27
N GLY A 789 1.44 25.15 -28.45
CA GLY A 789 2.57 25.29 -29.38
C GLY A 789 2.71 24.18 -30.43
N SER A 790 1.87 23.15 -30.38
CA SER A 790 1.78 22.09 -31.39
C SER A 790 0.35 21.58 -31.48
N PRO A 791 -0.16 21.24 -32.67
CA PRO A 791 -1.51 20.68 -32.84
C PRO A 791 -1.71 19.32 -32.14
N GLY A 792 -0.61 18.67 -31.72
CA GLY A 792 -0.61 17.46 -30.90
C GLY A 792 -0.69 17.71 -29.39
N ASN A 793 -0.40 18.93 -28.93
CA ASN A 793 -0.37 19.32 -27.52
C ASN A 793 -1.61 20.16 -27.21
N VAL A 794 -2.74 19.48 -27.08
CA VAL A 794 -4.06 20.09 -26.82
C VAL A 794 -4.76 19.33 -25.70
N GLY A 795 -5.82 19.91 -25.14
CA GLY A 795 -6.64 19.28 -24.12
C GLY A 795 -5.98 19.27 -22.74
N ASP A 796 -6.70 18.77 -21.74
CA ASP A 796 -6.32 18.87 -20.33
C ASP A 796 -5.75 17.55 -19.76
N HIS A 797 -5.61 16.50 -20.58
CA HIS A 797 -5.19 15.17 -20.15
C HIS A 797 -3.77 15.14 -19.57
N LEU A 798 -2.87 15.96 -20.15
CA LEU A 798 -1.45 16.05 -19.77
C LEU A 798 -0.82 14.67 -19.58
N GLU A 799 -1.03 13.80 -20.57
CA GLU A 799 -0.57 12.42 -20.58
C GLU A 799 -0.07 12.05 -21.99
N ALA A 800 1.05 11.35 -22.06
CA ALA A 800 1.66 10.88 -23.30
C ALA A 800 2.33 9.52 -23.13
N VAL A 801 2.52 8.81 -24.25
CA VAL A 801 3.25 7.54 -24.30
C VAL A 801 4.47 7.69 -25.19
N HIS A 802 5.63 7.38 -24.65
CA HIS A 802 6.93 7.54 -25.31
C HIS A 802 7.78 6.29 -25.18
N PRO A 803 8.70 6.02 -26.12
CA PRO A 803 9.70 4.97 -25.97
C PRO A 803 10.53 5.14 -24.69
N VAL A 804 10.83 4.04 -23.99
CA VAL A 804 11.71 4.04 -22.80
C VAL A 804 13.13 4.43 -23.20
N ILE A 805 13.60 3.92 -24.34
CA ILE A 805 14.81 4.37 -25.03
C ILE A 805 14.37 5.13 -26.27
N ARG A 806 14.96 6.29 -26.52
CA ARG A 806 14.70 7.07 -27.73
C ARG A 806 15.98 7.39 -28.48
N THR A 807 15.84 7.79 -29.73
CA THR A 807 16.90 8.39 -30.54
C THR A 807 16.80 9.91 -30.49
N ASN A 808 17.93 10.59 -30.30
CA ASN A 808 18.01 12.04 -30.51
C ASN A 808 18.28 12.29 -32.01
N PRO A 809 17.40 12.99 -32.76
CA PRO A 809 17.54 13.19 -34.20
C PRO A 809 18.80 13.99 -34.59
N VAL A 810 19.29 14.86 -33.69
CA VAL A 810 20.44 15.73 -33.97
C VAL A 810 21.73 14.93 -33.93
N THR A 811 21.89 14.03 -32.97
CA THR A 811 23.11 13.23 -32.77
C THR A 811 23.04 11.83 -33.37
N GLY A 812 21.83 11.29 -33.56
CA GLY A 812 21.59 9.89 -33.88
C GLY A 812 21.88 8.94 -32.72
N TRP A 813 22.00 9.44 -31.49
CA TRP A 813 22.36 8.63 -30.33
C TRP A 813 21.15 8.17 -29.52
N LYS A 814 21.27 6.97 -28.94
CA LYS A 814 20.28 6.39 -28.01
C LYS A 814 20.40 7.00 -26.61
N SER A 815 19.27 7.41 -26.04
CA SER A 815 19.14 7.92 -24.68
C SER A 815 17.99 7.22 -23.97
N VAL A 816 18.15 6.93 -22.68
CA VAL A 816 17.00 6.65 -21.81
C VAL A 816 16.11 7.90 -21.79
N PHE A 817 14.78 7.75 -21.80
CA PHE A 817 13.80 8.83 -21.81
C PHE A 817 12.63 8.57 -20.84
N VAL A 818 12.98 8.27 -19.60
CA VAL A 818 12.03 8.14 -18.49
C VAL A 818 12.54 8.94 -17.30
N ASN A 819 11.64 9.51 -16.51
CA ASN A 819 12.03 10.32 -15.36
C ASN A 819 11.10 10.15 -14.15
N PRO A 820 11.63 10.31 -12.91
CA PRO A 820 10.87 10.15 -11.68
C PRO A 820 9.61 11.02 -11.57
N ASN A 821 9.65 12.23 -12.15
CA ASN A 821 8.59 13.20 -11.96
C ASN A 821 7.32 12.84 -12.77
N PHE A 822 7.50 12.50 -14.04
CA PHE A 822 6.39 12.32 -14.99
C PHE A 822 6.13 10.86 -15.35
N THR A 823 7.14 9.98 -15.37
CA THR A 823 6.94 8.59 -15.82
C THR A 823 6.26 7.75 -14.73
N LYS A 824 5.09 7.19 -15.04
CA LYS A 824 4.28 6.42 -14.06
C LYS A 824 4.31 4.91 -14.30
N ARG A 825 4.51 4.48 -15.56
CA ARG A 825 4.32 3.08 -15.94
C ARG A 825 5.02 2.75 -17.25
N ILE A 826 5.72 1.61 -17.32
CA ILE A 826 6.17 1.00 -18.58
C ILE A 826 5.04 0.16 -19.17
N VAL A 827 4.71 0.35 -20.44
CA VAL A 827 3.69 -0.40 -21.18
C VAL A 827 4.28 -1.74 -21.62
N GLY A 828 3.49 -2.82 -21.55
CA GLY A 828 3.88 -4.15 -22.03
C GLY A 828 4.55 -5.07 -21.00
N VAL A 829 4.76 -4.61 -19.76
CA VAL A 829 5.23 -5.42 -18.62
C VAL A 829 4.22 -5.37 -17.48
N THR A 830 4.31 -6.18 -16.42
CA THR A 830 3.45 -6.07 -15.22
C THR A 830 3.79 -4.83 -14.38
N LYS A 831 2.92 -4.44 -13.44
CA LYS A 831 3.13 -3.21 -12.63
C LYS A 831 4.39 -3.31 -11.77
N ASP A 832 4.57 -4.45 -11.10
CA ASP A 832 5.74 -4.68 -10.25
C ASP A 832 7.03 -4.68 -11.07
N GLU A 833 7.03 -5.30 -12.26
CA GLU A 833 8.18 -5.25 -13.18
C GLU A 833 8.48 -3.82 -13.63
N SER A 834 7.46 -3.05 -13.99
CA SER A 834 7.62 -1.63 -14.34
C SER A 834 8.23 -0.84 -13.20
N ASP A 835 7.76 -1.03 -11.97
CA ASP A 835 8.27 -0.28 -10.82
C ASP A 835 9.73 -0.62 -10.53
N VAL A 836 10.09 -1.91 -10.64
CA VAL A 836 11.48 -2.36 -10.48
C VAL A 836 12.39 -1.77 -11.59
N ILE A 837 11.95 -1.84 -12.84
CA ILE A 837 12.73 -1.31 -13.99
C ILE A 837 12.87 0.21 -13.89
N LEU A 838 11.77 0.93 -13.66
CA LEU A 838 11.78 2.38 -13.52
C LEU A 838 12.66 2.81 -12.35
N GLN A 839 12.54 2.15 -11.19
CA GLN A 839 13.38 2.48 -10.04
C GLN A 839 14.87 2.24 -10.33
N HIS A 840 15.22 1.20 -11.08
CA HIS A 840 16.61 0.99 -11.52
C HIS A 840 17.10 2.12 -12.42
N LEU A 841 16.33 2.51 -13.44
CA LEU A 841 16.66 3.62 -14.34
C LEU A 841 16.76 4.96 -13.59
N PHE A 842 15.86 5.21 -12.64
CA PHE A 842 15.90 6.40 -11.79
C PHE A 842 17.12 6.43 -10.90
N ASN A 843 17.51 5.29 -10.32
CA ASN A 843 18.74 5.17 -9.54
C ASN A 843 19.97 5.46 -10.39
N LEU A 844 19.99 5.04 -11.66
CA LEU A 844 21.11 5.36 -12.56
C LEU A 844 21.23 6.87 -12.78
N ILE A 845 20.12 7.60 -12.90
CA ILE A 845 20.12 9.06 -13.00
C ILE A 845 20.62 9.69 -11.69
N GLN A 846 20.07 9.25 -10.55
CA GLN A 846 20.25 9.90 -9.25
C GLN A 846 21.61 9.60 -8.59
N LEU A 847 22.09 8.36 -8.69
CA LEU A 847 23.23 7.87 -7.90
C LEU A 847 24.57 7.94 -8.62
N ASN A 848 24.58 8.09 -9.96
CA ASN A 848 25.80 8.27 -10.74
C ASN A 848 26.12 9.76 -10.87
N HIS A 849 26.89 10.29 -9.93
CA HIS A 849 27.29 11.71 -9.95
C HIS A 849 28.27 12.05 -11.08
N ASP A 850 28.94 11.06 -11.65
CA ASP A 850 29.91 11.20 -12.73
C ASP A 850 29.27 11.50 -14.11
N LEU A 851 27.98 11.19 -14.30
CA LEU A 851 27.20 11.60 -15.47
C LEU A 851 26.46 12.94 -15.29
N GLN A 852 26.70 13.63 -14.17
CA GLN A 852 26.01 14.87 -13.80
C GLN A 852 26.93 16.09 -13.88
N VAL A 853 26.34 17.26 -14.18
CA VAL A 853 26.99 18.57 -14.01
C VAL A 853 26.14 19.44 -13.11
N ARG A 854 26.79 20.12 -12.16
CA ARG A 854 26.19 21.11 -11.28
C ARG A 854 26.56 22.50 -11.74
N PHE A 855 25.57 23.37 -11.92
CA PHE A 855 25.77 24.78 -12.25
C PHE A 855 25.22 25.66 -11.13
N ARG A 856 26.09 26.51 -10.60
CA ARG A 856 25.71 27.57 -9.67
C ARG A 856 25.33 28.80 -10.47
N TRP A 857 24.09 29.27 -10.34
CA TRP A 857 23.62 30.47 -11.05
C TRP A 857 24.34 31.73 -10.57
N GLU A 858 24.65 32.62 -11.51
CA GLU A 858 24.98 34.02 -11.28
C GLU A 858 23.91 34.88 -11.93
N LYS A 859 23.85 36.17 -11.57
CA LYS A 859 22.88 37.11 -12.14
C LYS A 859 23.05 37.13 -13.67
N ASN A 860 21.92 37.04 -14.37
CA ASN A 860 21.83 36.96 -15.83
C ASN A 860 22.56 35.76 -16.46
N SER A 861 22.88 34.71 -15.69
CA SER A 861 23.37 33.46 -16.29
C SER A 861 22.26 32.76 -17.07
N ILE A 862 22.65 32.10 -18.16
CA ILE A 862 21.75 31.30 -19.02
C ILE A 862 22.26 29.87 -19.08
N ALA A 863 21.35 28.91 -18.94
CA ALA A 863 21.57 27.52 -19.33
C ALA A 863 20.65 27.15 -20.50
N ILE A 864 21.20 26.42 -21.47
CA ILE A 864 20.44 25.85 -22.60
C ILE A 864 20.69 24.35 -22.63
N TRP A 865 19.64 23.53 -22.57
CA TRP A 865 19.78 22.07 -22.57
C TRP A 865 18.85 21.40 -23.57
N ASP A 866 19.23 20.19 -23.99
CA ASP A 866 18.44 19.32 -24.86
C ASP A 866 17.63 18.33 -24.02
N ASN A 867 16.31 18.55 -23.94
CA ASN A 867 15.38 17.71 -23.18
C ASN A 867 15.23 16.30 -23.76
N ARG A 868 15.66 16.05 -25.01
CA ARG A 868 15.59 14.72 -25.65
C ARG A 868 16.58 13.73 -25.05
N SER A 869 17.61 14.20 -24.36
CA SER A 869 18.67 13.35 -23.82
C SER A 869 19.26 13.84 -22.49
N ASN A 870 18.55 14.72 -21.77
CA ASN A 870 19.04 15.31 -20.53
C ASN A 870 17.92 15.43 -19.49
N TYR A 871 18.28 15.22 -18.22
CA TYR A 871 17.42 15.42 -17.07
C TYR A 871 17.99 16.51 -16.19
N HIS A 872 17.15 17.28 -15.51
CA HIS A 872 17.61 18.29 -14.58
C HIS A 872 16.80 18.31 -13.28
N THR A 873 17.41 18.86 -12.24
CA THR A 873 16.75 19.14 -10.97
C THR A 873 17.33 20.41 -10.36
N ALA A 874 16.45 21.27 -9.85
CA ALA A 874 16.87 22.43 -9.09
C ALA A 874 17.24 22.02 -7.65
N THR A 875 18.31 22.61 -7.13
CA THR A 875 18.65 22.53 -5.71
C THR A 875 17.96 23.70 -4.99
N PHE A 876 17.21 23.40 -3.93
CA PHE A 876 16.49 24.38 -3.12
C PHE A 876 17.26 24.64 -1.82
N ASP A 877 18.53 25.01 -1.93
CA ASP A 877 19.45 25.25 -0.83
C ASP A 877 19.40 26.68 -0.26
N TYR A 878 18.45 27.49 -0.72
CA TYR A 878 18.32 28.92 -0.40
C TYR A 878 17.06 29.30 0.41
N GLY A 879 16.37 28.32 0.99
CA GLY A 879 15.29 28.56 1.97
C GLY A 879 14.12 29.36 1.40
N LYS A 880 13.78 30.48 2.05
CA LYS A 880 12.69 31.40 1.63
C LYS A 880 13.14 32.46 0.64
N GLU A 881 14.44 32.51 0.36
CA GLU A 881 15.00 33.54 -0.50
C GLU A 881 14.54 33.37 -1.94
N LYS A 882 14.38 34.51 -2.61
CA LYS A 882 13.73 34.55 -3.91
C LYS A 882 14.73 34.25 -5.03
N ARG A 883 14.46 33.21 -5.82
CA ARG A 883 15.13 32.96 -7.11
C ARG A 883 14.10 33.03 -8.22
N VAL A 884 14.33 33.88 -9.22
CA VAL A 884 13.44 34.05 -10.37
C VAL A 884 14.24 34.01 -11.67
N GLY A 885 13.70 33.30 -12.64
CA GLY A 885 14.15 33.39 -14.02
C GLY A 885 13.07 33.06 -15.02
N ASP A 886 13.37 33.38 -16.27
CA ASP A 886 12.45 33.26 -17.40
C ASP A 886 12.88 32.08 -18.27
N ARG A 887 11.94 31.16 -18.50
CA ARG A 887 12.17 29.96 -19.30
C ARG A 887 11.40 30.02 -20.62
N VAL A 888 12.12 29.81 -21.71
CA VAL A 888 11.59 29.51 -23.05
C VAL A 888 11.79 28.04 -23.31
N VAL A 889 10.75 27.37 -23.81
CA VAL A 889 10.78 25.94 -24.16
C VAL A 889 10.38 25.80 -25.62
N SER A 890 11.26 25.25 -26.45
CA SER A 890 10.94 24.87 -27.83
C SER A 890 10.41 23.44 -27.84
N LEU A 891 9.46 23.17 -28.75
CA LEU A 891 8.93 21.83 -29.01
C LEU A 891 9.71 21.15 -30.13
N GLY A 892 10.01 19.86 -29.94
CA GLY A 892 10.69 19.04 -30.92
C GLY A 892 9.73 18.19 -31.74
N GLU A 893 10.18 16.97 -32.00
CA GLU A 893 9.45 15.89 -32.63
C GLU A 893 8.83 14.93 -31.61
N ARG A 894 7.87 14.10 -32.07
CA ARG A 894 7.39 12.98 -31.27
C ARG A 894 8.55 12.01 -30.99
N PRO A 895 8.78 11.58 -29.73
CA PRO A 895 9.86 10.64 -29.42
C PRO A 895 9.72 9.31 -30.15
N TYR A 896 10.84 8.81 -30.67
CA TYR A 896 10.94 7.58 -31.44
C TYR A 896 12.27 6.86 -31.12
N CYS A 897 12.35 5.56 -31.38
CA CYS A 897 13.55 4.76 -31.21
C CYS A 897 13.92 4.09 -32.54
N GLU A 898 14.98 4.58 -33.20
CA GLU A 898 15.49 3.98 -34.43
C GLU A 898 16.32 2.74 -34.12
N PRO A 899 15.97 1.56 -34.68
CA PRO A 899 16.68 0.32 -34.40
C PRO A 899 18.19 0.39 -34.69
N ASN A 900 18.57 1.12 -35.76
CA ASN A 900 19.94 1.24 -36.22
C ASN A 900 20.70 2.44 -35.61
N SER A 901 20.08 3.20 -34.71
CA SER A 901 20.77 4.26 -33.99
C SER A 901 21.80 3.69 -33.02
N LYS A 902 22.88 4.45 -32.81
CA LYS A 902 24.03 4.00 -32.01
C LYS A 902 23.94 4.52 -30.59
N SER A 903 24.61 3.85 -29.67
CA SER A 903 24.95 4.47 -28.38
C SER A 903 25.93 5.64 -28.60
N ARG A 904 26.04 6.56 -27.63
CA ARG A 904 27.03 7.65 -27.72
C ARG A 904 28.44 7.08 -27.78
N ARG A 905 28.78 6.14 -26.89
CA ARG A 905 30.12 5.51 -26.89
C ARG A 905 30.42 4.81 -28.20
N GLU A 906 29.46 4.09 -28.77
CA GLU A 906 29.60 3.44 -30.09
C GLU A 906 29.84 4.47 -31.21
N ALA A 907 29.09 5.56 -31.22
CA ALA A 907 29.23 6.62 -32.22
C ALA A 907 30.57 7.36 -32.12
N LEU A 908 31.13 7.47 -30.90
CA LEU A 908 32.41 8.13 -30.63
C LEU A 908 33.62 7.16 -30.63
N GLY A 909 33.40 5.86 -30.85
CA GLY A 909 34.48 4.86 -30.84
C GLY A 909 35.11 4.64 -29.45
N LEU A 910 34.37 4.92 -28.38
CA LEU A 910 34.80 4.74 -27.00
C LEU A 910 34.57 3.28 -26.56
N LYS A 911 35.46 2.72 -25.73
CA LYS A 911 35.29 1.36 -25.18
C LYS A 911 34.01 1.29 -24.34
N GLN A 912 33.17 0.29 -24.56
CA GLN A 912 31.91 0.11 -23.83
C GLN A 912 32.16 -0.10 -22.33
#